data_AF-A0AAV6LIH2-F1
#
_entry.id   AF-A0AAV6LIH2-F1
#
_cell.length_a   1.000
_cell.length_b   1.000
_cell.length_c   1.000
_cell.angle_alpha   90.00
_cell.angle_beta   90.00
_cell.angle_gamma   90.00
#
_symmetry.space_group_name_H-M   'P 1'
#
loop_
_entity.id
_entity.type
_entity.pdbx_description
1 polymer ?
#
loop_
_entity_poly.entity_id
_entity_poly.type
_entity_poly.pdbx_seq_one_letter_code
_entity_poly.pdbx_strand_id
1 'polypeptide(L)'
;MSSTHLQMLFNILSLLLFLPPLAKSSEAPTWIKAGYWYSGSEFPVPDIDSSLFTHLTCAFAHINSSTYELSILPSDETYISTFTDIVRQKNPTIITLLSIWTQDSNFSTFFSMATQPSHRTSFIESSIQTARLYGFHGLELYGMGPYGIQPDTSTKNMKDMGILFDDWRSAINKESKNSTRSPLILTMAVHYLPSLSTTSYPMDSIKRNLDWVHIGSYDYHLSTKENFTGAHSALFDPSSNVSTDYGIKEWIRRGLPAKKMVLGLAYHGYAWTLVDPKDNAIGSPARGRAITADGSMSYKYIKTYLRSYGVKVVFNASYVANYCVIGSFWIGFDDVEAIKIKIVFLHFSLMHNFIAQEDGKNPGNKRHFLLILLPTAATVTLVLVYATWYLRKRAHRNKGQMGEGKESQSLFKTTMASAGNANAPNLLVFRLIDLVEATNNFSFENKLGEGGYGPVYKGVLHNGQEIAVKRLSKTSTQGFEEFKNEVMLTAKLQHVNLAYDLWKCGKGMEFMDPSLDDTYSSCKLMRCMEIALLCVQENPADRPSMLELSSMLKNEIAAMNTPKTPAFSTRRDEDEVQESTISQQEIWSVGYWYSGSDLPILDTDSTLFTHLTCAFAHINTSTHELSISPSDEPYISTFTDVVRQKNPSIITLLSIWTGDSNFSTFFSMATQPSHRSSFIESSIRTARLYRFHGLDLYGVKPDTSTSNMRDVGILLDDWRTAINRESKDSTQSPLVLTMAGHYLPSKNITSYPMESIRRNVDWVHIVSYDYHLSTAANFTGAHSALYDPSSNISTDYGIKEWISRGLPADKMVLGLAYHGYAWTLVDPMANAIGSPGRGPAVTLDGSMSYRFIKSYMKCYGEKVGYNSTYVTNYCISGSVWIGYDDVEAIRTKVSYAREKGLLGYKVWQVSNDDNWVLSKAAQEEGKDQGNNKVLWAILLATIAVVTLLLGTLT
;
A
#
# COMPACT_ATOMS: atom_id res chain seq x y z
N MET A 1 57.74 17.02 2.23
CA MET A 1 56.29 17.04 2.55
C MET A 1 55.72 18.34 2.03
N SER A 2 54.95 18.31 0.96
CA SER A 2 54.48 19.54 0.28
C SER A 2 53.41 20.25 1.11
N SER A 3 53.45 21.57 1.08
CA SER A 3 52.52 22.53 1.71
C SER A 3 51.03 22.21 1.51
N THR A 4 50.70 21.39 0.51
CA THR A 4 49.35 20.91 0.19
C THR A 4 48.74 19.98 1.25
N HIS A 5 49.53 19.14 1.92
CA HIS A 5 48.99 18.24 2.96
C HIS A 5 48.72 18.97 4.28
N LEU A 6 49.53 19.98 4.62
CA LEU A 6 49.32 20.81 5.81
C LEU A 6 48.08 21.70 5.65
N GLN A 7 47.84 22.23 4.44
CA GLN A 7 46.64 23.02 4.13
C GLN A 7 45.36 22.17 4.15
N MET A 8 45.43 20.91 3.72
CA MET A 8 44.30 20.00 3.71
C MET A 8 43.95 19.54 5.15
N LEU A 9 44.96 19.27 5.98
CA LEU A 9 44.75 19.01 7.41
C LEU A 9 44.21 20.23 8.15
N PHE A 10 44.69 21.44 7.85
CA PHE A 10 44.17 22.67 8.47
C PHE A 10 42.71 22.94 8.07
N ASN A 11 42.34 22.69 6.81
CA ASN A 11 40.96 22.84 6.34
C ASN A 11 40.01 21.76 6.91
N ILE A 12 40.48 20.53 7.13
CA ILE A 12 39.70 19.46 7.77
C ILE A 12 39.54 19.74 9.28
N LEU A 13 40.58 20.23 9.95
CA LEU A 13 40.53 20.58 11.37
C LEU A 13 39.66 21.82 11.61
N SER A 14 39.67 22.80 10.69
CA SER A 14 38.75 23.94 10.72
C SER A 14 37.30 23.53 10.43
N LEU A 15 37.04 22.51 9.60
CA LEU A 15 35.69 22.00 9.37
C LEU A 15 35.10 21.30 10.61
N LEU A 16 35.95 20.68 11.44
CA LEU A 16 35.54 20.04 12.70
C LEU A 16 35.33 21.03 13.85
N LEU A 17 35.93 22.22 13.79
CA LEU A 17 35.77 23.28 14.80
C LEU A 17 34.55 24.19 14.56
N PHE A 18 33.84 24.06 13.43
CA PHE A 18 32.63 24.84 13.09
C PHE A 18 31.34 24.01 13.02
N LEU A 19 31.34 22.75 13.47
CA LEU A 19 30.09 22.10 13.86
C LEU A 19 29.53 22.87 15.06
N PRO A 20 28.36 23.53 14.97
CA PRO A 20 27.72 23.99 16.17
C PRO A 20 27.46 22.75 17.02
N PRO A 21 27.61 22.81 18.36
CA PRO A 21 27.12 21.73 19.20
C PRO A 21 25.67 21.51 18.80
N LEU A 22 25.27 20.25 18.57
CA LEU A 22 23.86 19.87 18.36
C LEU A 22 23.05 20.54 19.47
N ALA A 23 22.44 21.68 19.15
CA ALA A 23 21.49 22.31 20.02
C ALA A 23 20.28 21.39 20.00
N LYS A 24 20.08 20.66 21.11
CA LYS A 24 18.81 19.99 21.42
C LYS A 24 17.66 20.97 21.16
N SER A 25 16.84 20.68 20.16
CA SER A 25 15.54 21.30 19.88
C SER A 25 14.99 20.62 18.63
N SER A 26 13.79 20.05 18.55
CA SER A 26 12.60 20.02 19.40
C SER A 26 11.83 18.77 18.94
N GLU A 27 11.05 18.15 19.82
CA GLU A 27 10.29 16.90 19.62
C GLU A 27 9.60 16.78 18.24
N ALA A 28 9.62 15.57 17.67
CA ALA A 28 8.75 15.21 16.55
C ALA A 28 7.27 15.52 16.92
N PRO A 29 6.43 16.02 15.99
CA PRO A 29 5.04 16.35 16.31
C PRO A 29 4.31 15.11 16.84
N THR A 30 3.78 15.21 18.06
CA THR A 30 3.03 14.12 18.72
C THR A 30 1.67 13.93 18.04
N TRP A 31 1.43 12.74 17.50
CA TRP A 31 0.16 12.40 16.87
C TRP A 31 -0.98 12.39 17.89
N ILE A 32 -2.03 13.17 17.65
CA ILE A 32 -3.23 13.15 18.49
C ILE A 32 -4.12 11.98 18.06
N LYS A 33 -4.35 11.03 18.97
CA LYS A 33 -5.32 9.95 18.86
C LYS A 33 -6.40 10.22 19.91
N ALA A 34 -7.49 10.86 19.49
CA ALA A 34 -8.56 11.26 20.38
C ALA A 34 -9.76 10.31 20.27
N GLY A 35 -10.40 9.99 21.41
CA GLY A 35 -11.65 9.24 21.47
C GLY A 35 -12.73 10.03 22.18
N TYR A 36 -13.99 9.82 21.80
CA TYR A 36 -15.16 10.50 22.36
C TYR A 36 -16.02 9.53 23.17
N TRP A 37 -16.48 9.95 24.34
CA TRP A 37 -17.38 9.17 25.17
C TRP A 37 -18.47 10.04 25.80
N TYR A 38 -19.71 9.55 25.86
CA TYR A 38 -20.82 10.21 26.54
C TYR A 38 -21.70 9.20 27.27
N SER A 39 -22.50 9.67 28.24
CA SER A 39 -23.30 8.82 29.15
C SER A 39 -24.36 7.96 28.47
N GLY A 40 -24.85 8.35 27.28
CA GLY A 40 -25.77 7.56 26.48
C GLY A 40 -25.11 6.49 25.60
N SER A 41 -23.78 6.36 25.66
CA SER A 41 -23.04 5.29 24.97
C SER A 41 -23.36 3.92 25.58
N GLU A 42 -23.52 2.89 24.73
CA GLU A 42 -23.64 1.49 25.15
C GLU A 42 -22.34 0.89 25.74
N PHE A 43 -21.30 1.71 25.89
CA PHE A 43 -19.95 1.29 26.24
C PHE A 43 -19.53 1.88 27.59
N PRO A 44 -19.39 1.09 28.67
CA PRO A 44 -19.02 1.60 29.99
C PRO A 44 -17.63 2.25 30.04
N VAL A 45 -17.46 3.30 30.84
CA VAL A 45 -16.15 3.98 31.03
C VAL A 45 -15.03 3.00 31.45
N PRO A 46 -15.24 2.07 32.41
CA PRO A 46 -14.18 1.12 32.81
C PRO A 46 -13.71 0.20 31.69
N ASP A 47 -14.53 -0.02 30.67
CA ASP A 47 -14.20 -0.92 29.55
C ASP A 47 -13.34 -0.23 28.49
N ILE A 48 -13.14 1.09 28.58
CA ILE A 48 -12.31 1.85 27.63
C ILE A 48 -10.86 1.39 27.75
N ASP A 49 -10.29 0.93 26.63
CA ASP A 49 -8.86 0.72 26.50
C ASP A 49 -8.17 2.05 26.20
N SER A 50 -7.80 2.76 27.27
CA SER A 50 -7.15 4.07 27.17
C SER A 50 -5.71 4.01 26.64
N SER A 51 -5.12 2.82 26.41
CA SER A 51 -3.79 2.68 25.80
C SER A 51 -3.80 3.02 24.29
N LEU A 52 -4.95 2.91 23.65
CA LEU A 52 -5.11 3.19 22.22
C LEU A 52 -5.06 4.70 21.91
N PHE A 53 -5.38 5.52 22.90
CA PHE A 53 -5.58 6.97 22.76
C PHE A 53 -4.46 7.77 23.42
N THR A 54 -4.23 8.99 22.90
CA THR A 54 -3.46 10.01 23.62
C THR A 54 -4.39 10.99 24.34
N HIS A 55 -5.62 11.15 23.83
CA HIS A 55 -6.64 12.03 24.39
C HIS A 55 -7.99 11.32 24.47
N LEU A 56 -8.76 11.57 25.54
CA LEU A 56 -10.14 11.11 25.68
C LEU A 56 -11.04 12.27 26.11
N THR A 57 -12.13 12.47 25.38
CA THR A 57 -13.11 13.52 25.66
C THR A 57 -14.37 12.92 26.28
N CYS A 58 -14.77 13.43 27.44
CA CYS A 58 -16.00 13.07 28.15
C CYS A 58 -17.08 14.12 27.89
N ALA A 59 -18.26 13.67 27.50
CA ALA A 59 -19.37 14.51 27.05
C ALA A 59 -20.69 14.16 27.80
N PHE A 60 -21.59 15.11 28.08
CA PHE A 60 -21.46 16.57 27.90
C PHE A 60 -21.74 17.31 29.22
N ALA A 61 -21.05 18.43 29.41
CA ALA A 61 -21.50 19.48 30.31
C ALA A 61 -22.33 20.53 29.54
N HIS A 62 -23.15 21.32 30.22
CA HIS A 62 -24.12 22.25 29.65
C HIS A 62 -23.96 23.67 30.19
N ILE A 63 -24.43 24.67 29.44
CA ILE A 63 -24.45 26.07 29.89
C ILE A 63 -25.80 26.35 30.56
N ASN A 64 -25.80 26.80 31.82
CA ASN A 64 -27.03 27.20 32.50
C ASN A 64 -27.58 28.49 31.85
N SER A 65 -28.83 28.48 31.38
CA SER A 65 -29.41 29.62 30.66
C SER A 65 -29.63 30.88 31.49
N SER A 66 -29.62 30.76 32.83
CA SER A 66 -29.87 31.87 33.76
C SER A 66 -28.59 32.44 34.34
N THR A 67 -27.64 31.58 34.73
CA THR A 67 -26.38 32.00 35.37
C THR A 67 -25.21 32.07 34.39
N TYR A 68 -25.32 31.41 33.23
CA TYR A 68 -24.25 31.19 32.26
C TYR A 68 -23.05 30.41 32.79
N GLU A 69 -23.18 29.80 33.96
CA GLU A 69 -22.19 28.89 34.52
C GLU A 69 -22.28 27.50 33.88
N LEU A 70 -21.18 26.76 33.93
CA LEU A 70 -21.16 25.37 33.53
C LEU A 70 -21.99 24.53 34.51
N SER A 71 -22.85 23.69 33.96
CA SER A 71 -23.76 22.79 34.69
C SER A 71 -23.60 21.37 34.18
N ILE A 72 -23.71 20.40 35.07
CA ILE A 72 -23.69 18.97 34.74
C ILE A 72 -25.03 18.39 35.15
N LEU A 73 -25.62 17.58 34.28
CA LEU A 73 -26.88 16.91 34.59
C LEU A 73 -26.66 15.92 35.73
N PRO A 74 -27.59 15.77 36.69
CA PRO A 74 -27.44 14.80 37.77
C PRO A 74 -27.20 13.37 37.30
N SER A 75 -27.74 12.99 36.13
CA SER A 75 -27.50 11.68 35.49
C SER A 75 -26.06 11.48 35.03
N ASP A 76 -25.36 12.55 34.70
CA ASP A 76 -24.01 12.52 34.10
C ASP A 76 -22.91 12.78 35.14
N GLU A 77 -23.27 13.35 36.30
CA GLU A 77 -22.33 13.76 37.34
C GLU A 77 -21.42 12.63 37.82
N THR A 78 -21.98 11.44 38.04
CA THR A 78 -21.19 10.27 38.49
C THR A 78 -20.15 9.86 37.43
N TYR A 79 -20.51 9.93 36.15
CA TYR A 79 -19.61 9.59 35.06
C TYR A 79 -18.54 10.66 34.87
N ILE A 80 -18.93 11.94 34.81
CA ILE A 80 -18.00 13.06 34.59
C ILE A 80 -17.01 13.20 35.74
N SER A 81 -17.46 13.03 36.98
CA SER A 81 -16.61 13.17 38.16
C SER A 81 -15.56 12.06 38.30
N THR A 82 -15.84 10.86 37.78
CA THR A 82 -14.94 9.69 37.91
C THR A 82 -14.20 9.35 36.61
N PHE A 83 -14.55 9.98 35.48
CA PHE A 83 -14.03 9.64 34.16
C PHE A 83 -12.51 9.62 34.10
N THR A 84 -11.88 10.72 34.53
CA THR A 84 -10.42 10.87 34.45
C THR A 84 -9.70 9.82 35.28
N ASP A 85 -10.18 9.54 36.50
CA ASP A 85 -9.57 8.57 37.39
C ASP A 85 -9.67 7.16 36.81
N ILE A 86 -10.83 6.78 36.27
CA ILE A 86 -11.06 5.45 35.67
C ILE A 86 -10.13 5.22 34.47
N VAL A 87 -10.10 6.15 33.51
CA VAL A 87 -9.31 5.94 32.28
C VAL A 87 -7.80 6.00 32.54
N ARG A 88 -7.37 6.72 33.59
CA ARG A 88 -5.96 6.79 34.00
C ARG A 88 -5.46 5.55 34.74
N GLN A 89 -6.34 4.72 35.29
CA GLN A 89 -5.94 3.43 35.87
C GLN A 89 -5.24 2.53 34.83
N LYS A 90 -5.72 2.56 33.58
CA LYS A 90 -5.16 1.79 32.46
C LYS A 90 -4.04 2.54 31.71
N ASN A 91 -4.14 3.87 31.59
CA ASN A 91 -3.12 4.71 30.95
C ASN A 91 -2.85 5.95 31.81
N PRO A 92 -1.83 5.92 32.70
CA PRO A 92 -1.53 7.06 33.58
C PRO A 92 -1.12 8.34 32.84
N THR A 93 -0.80 8.26 31.55
CA THR A 93 -0.36 9.41 30.72
C THR A 93 -1.47 10.01 29.87
N ILE A 94 -2.67 9.43 29.86
CA ILE A 94 -3.79 9.91 29.03
C ILE A 94 -4.22 11.33 29.44
N ILE A 95 -4.48 12.16 28.42
CA ILE A 95 -5.01 13.51 28.57
C ILE A 95 -6.53 13.44 28.43
N THR A 96 -7.25 13.99 29.40
CA THR A 96 -8.73 13.98 29.40
C THR A 96 -9.30 15.37 29.17
N LEU A 97 -10.33 15.48 28.35
CA LEU A 97 -11.06 16.73 28.09
C LEU A 97 -12.51 16.62 28.53
N LEU A 98 -13.06 17.70 29.09
CA LEU A 98 -14.49 17.85 29.32
C LEU A 98 -15.11 18.61 28.15
N SER A 99 -16.07 17.99 27.47
CA SER A 99 -16.80 18.61 26.37
C SER A 99 -18.04 19.33 26.84
N ILE A 100 -18.24 20.53 26.31
CA ILE A 100 -19.32 21.44 26.65
C ILE A 100 -20.27 21.54 25.46
N TRP A 101 -21.51 21.12 25.68
CA TRP A 101 -22.59 21.19 24.71
C TRP A 101 -23.14 22.62 24.60
N THR A 102 -23.12 23.17 23.39
CA THR A 102 -23.56 24.54 23.08
C THR A 102 -24.93 24.63 22.42
N GLN A 103 -25.53 23.50 22.06
CA GLN A 103 -26.73 23.48 21.24
C GLN A 103 -28.01 23.50 22.10
N ASP A 104 -28.68 24.65 22.12
CA ASP A 104 -30.08 24.82 22.49
C ASP A 104 -30.87 25.36 21.27
N SER A 105 -32.14 25.74 21.45
CA SER A 105 -32.97 26.35 20.39
C SER A 105 -32.25 27.56 19.77
N ASN A 106 -31.78 27.41 18.53
CA ASN A 106 -31.05 28.43 17.76
C ASN A 106 -29.76 28.98 18.43
N PHE A 107 -29.09 28.22 19.29
CA PHE A 107 -27.85 28.65 19.97
C PHE A 107 -28.03 29.90 20.86
N SER A 108 -29.25 30.16 21.32
CA SER A 108 -29.63 31.38 22.02
C SER A 108 -28.84 31.59 23.31
N THR A 109 -28.67 30.53 24.11
CA THR A 109 -27.94 30.58 25.38
C THR A 109 -26.46 30.82 25.15
N PHE A 110 -25.85 30.12 24.19
CA PHE A 110 -24.43 30.26 23.90
C PHE A 110 -24.08 31.68 23.41
N PHE A 111 -24.84 32.24 22.47
CA PHE A 111 -24.53 33.59 21.96
C PHE A 111 -24.90 34.69 22.95
N SER A 112 -25.91 34.49 23.80
CA SER A 112 -26.17 35.38 24.95
C SER A 112 -25.00 35.38 25.94
N MET A 113 -24.41 34.21 26.20
CA MET A 113 -23.21 34.06 26.99
C MET A 113 -22.01 34.75 26.33
N ALA A 114 -21.76 34.50 25.04
CA ALA A 114 -20.61 35.04 24.33
C ALA A 114 -20.67 36.58 24.15
N THR A 115 -21.86 37.16 24.02
CA THR A 115 -22.02 38.59 23.72
C THR A 115 -21.65 39.49 24.90
N GLN A 116 -22.03 39.14 26.13
CA GLN A 116 -21.87 40.02 27.30
C GLN A 116 -20.60 39.67 28.09
N PRO A 117 -19.72 40.64 28.41
CA PRO A 117 -18.50 40.37 29.17
C PRO A 117 -18.74 39.67 30.52
N SER A 118 -19.75 40.07 31.27
CA SER A 118 -20.08 39.45 32.56
C SER A 118 -20.50 37.99 32.42
N HIS A 119 -21.29 37.64 31.39
CA HIS A 119 -21.71 36.26 31.14
C HIS A 119 -20.53 35.39 30.69
N ARG A 120 -19.65 35.92 29.85
CA ARG A 120 -18.40 35.24 29.47
C ARG A 120 -17.54 34.94 30.69
N THR A 121 -17.42 35.89 31.63
CA THR A 121 -16.68 35.67 32.88
C THR A 121 -17.29 34.52 33.68
N SER A 122 -18.61 34.51 33.90
CA SER A 122 -19.31 33.42 34.60
C SER A 122 -19.06 32.05 33.95
N PHE A 123 -19.16 31.97 32.62
CA PHE A 123 -18.89 30.74 31.87
C PHE A 123 -17.42 30.29 31.97
N ILE A 124 -16.49 31.20 31.73
CA ILE A 124 -15.06 30.90 31.73
C ILE A 124 -14.60 30.43 33.11
N GLU A 125 -14.96 31.16 34.17
CA GLU A 125 -14.54 30.84 35.53
C GLU A 125 -15.11 29.49 36.00
N SER A 126 -16.42 29.27 35.80
CA SER A 126 -17.05 27.99 36.14
C SER A 126 -16.49 26.83 35.32
N SER A 127 -16.22 26.99 34.02
CA SER A 127 -15.67 25.91 33.18
C SER A 127 -14.27 25.47 33.63
N ILE A 128 -13.40 26.43 33.99
CA ILE A 128 -12.05 26.15 34.52
C ILE A 128 -12.19 25.47 35.88
N GLN A 129 -13.04 25.99 36.76
CA GLN A 129 -13.26 25.41 38.09
C GLN A 129 -13.73 23.96 38.00
N THR A 130 -14.73 23.66 37.16
CA THR A 130 -15.26 22.31 36.98
C THR A 130 -14.24 21.36 36.39
N ALA A 131 -13.49 21.77 35.35
CA ALA A 131 -12.43 20.94 34.78
C ALA A 131 -11.39 20.57 35.84
N ARG A 132 -10.97 21.53 36.67
CA ARG A 132 -10.01 21.29 37.75
C ARG A 132 -10.57 20.45 38.89
N LEU A 133 -11.86 20.61 39.21
CA LEU A 133 -12.55 19.84 40.25
C LEU A 133 -12.57 18.35 39.92
N TYR A 134 -12.87 17.99 38.67
CA TYR A 134 -12.97 16.60 38.22
C TYR A 134 -11.71 16.08 37.49
N GLY A 135 -10.58 16.77 37.67
CA GLY A 135 -9.27 16.31 37.21
C GLY A 135 -9.02 16.37 35.70
N PHE A 136 -9.87 17.04 34.92
CA PHE A 136 -9.66 17.17 33.47
C PHE A 136 -8.44 18.03 33.13
N HIS A 137 -7.82 17.69 32.00
CA HIS A 137 -6.62 18.33 31.46
C HIS A 137 -6.96 19.37 30.37
N GLY A 138 -8.19 19.36 29.86
CA GLY A 138 -8.65 20.30 28.86
C GLY A 138 -10.16 20.46 28.80
N LEU A 139 -10.58 21.41 27.98
CA LEU A 139 -11.94 21.78 27.69
C LEU A 139 -12.16 21.72 26.19
N GLU A 140 -13.32 21.20 25.76
CA GLU A 140 -13.75 21.20 24.38
C GLU A 140 -15.10 21.89 24.23
N LEU A 141 -15.24 22.75 23.22
CA LEU A 141 -16.54 23.29 22.82
C LEU A 141 -17.17 22.41 21.73
N TYR A 142 -18.38 21.90 21.96
CA TYR A 142 -19.11 21.03 21.03
C TYR A 142 -20.53 21.54 20.76
N GLY A 143 -21.10 21.21 19.60
CA GLY A 143 -22.47 21.61 19.21
C GLY A 143 -22.52 22.63 18.07
N MET A 144 -21.40 23.28 17.75
CA MET A 144 -21.24 24.14 16.57
C MET A 144 -20.90 23.34 15.29
N GLY A 145 -21.27 22.05 15.24
CA GLY A 145 -20.89 21.06 14.22
C GLY A 145 -22.11 20.42 13.49
N PRO A 146 -21.95 19.23 12.86
CA PRO A 146 -22.81 18.71 11.77
C PRO A 146 -24.31 18.46 12.09
N TYR A 147 -24.72 18.47 13.36
CA TYR A 147 -26.11 18.25 13.79
C TYR A 147 -26.94 19.54 13.97
N GLY A 148 -26.35 20.72 13.76
CA GLY A 148 -27.05 21.99 13.96
C GLY A 148 -27.84 22.45 12.74
N ILE A 149 -29.16 22.62 12.89
CA ILE A 149 -29.96 23.56 12.08
C ILE A 149 -29.15 24.84 11.90
N GLN A 150 -28.99 25.30 10.65
CA GLN A 150 -28.28 26.53 10.33
C GLN A 150 -28.76 27.65 11.26
N PRO A 151 -27.92 28.13 12.18
CA PRO A 151 -28.27 29.38 12.82
C PRO A 151 -28.12 30.46 11.76
N ASP A 152 -29.08 31.39 11.74
CA ASP A 152 -28.86 32.76 11.27
C ASP A 152 -27.77 33.41 12.15
N THR A 153 -26.54 32.92 12.01
CA THR A 153 -25.38 33.38 12.74
C THR A 153 -24.86 34.57 11.99
N SER A 154 -25.35 35.74 12.39
CA SER A 154 -24.80 37.00 11.93
C SER A 154 -23.28 37.05 12.12
N THR A 155 -22.58 37.84 11.29
CA THR A 155 -21.14 38.11 11.45
C THR A 155 -20.79 38.60 12.87
N LYS A 156 -21.75 39.21 13.58
CA LYS A 156 -21.59 39.64 14.97
C LYS A 156 -21.36 38.43 15.90
N ASN A 157 -22.17 37.39 15.80
CA ASN A 157 -22.06 36.20 16.65
C ASN A 157 -20.69 35.51 16.51
N MET A 158 -20.14 35.45 15.30
CA MET A 158 -18.79 34.90 15.08
C MET A 158 -17.69 35.79 15.65
N LYS A 159 -17.86 37.11 15.65
CA LYS A 159 -16.96 38.04 16.35
C LYS A 159 -17.00 37.83 17.86
N ASP A 160 -18.18 37.71 18.44
CA ASP A 160 -18.37 37.50 19.88
C ASP A 160 -17.77 36.15 20.33
N MET A 161 -17.89 35.10 19.51
CA MET A 161 -17.21 33.82 19.71
C MET A 161 -15.68 33.98 19.66
N GLY A 162 -15.16 34.81 18.75
CA GLY A 162 -13.73 35.13 18.70
C GLY A 162 -13.24 35.81 19.99
N ILE A 163 -14.02 36.75 20.52
CA ILE A 163 -13.73 37.44 21.80
C ILE A 163 -13.78 36.46 22.96
N LEU A 164 -14.76 35.55 22.99
CA LEU A 164 -14.84 34.49 24.00
C LEU A 164 -13.56 33.66 24.05
N PHE A 165 -13.01 33.25 22.90
CA PHE A 165 -11.77 32.47 22.88
C PHE A 165 -10.54 33.27 23.35
N ASP A 166 -10.46 34.56 23.02
CA ASP A 166 -9.40 35.44 23.53
C ASP A 166 -9.48 35.55 25.06
N ASP A 167 -10.68 35.77 25.60
CA ASP A 167 -10.94 35.86 27.05
C ASP A 167 -10.67 34.53 27.77
N TRP A 168 -11.11 33.41 27.18
CA TRP A 168 -10.99 32.06 27.76
C TRP A 168 -9.52 31.62 27.84
N ARG A 169 -8.75 31.82 26.75
CA ARG A 169 -7.32 31.50 26.75
C ARG A 169 -6.54 32.39 27.72
N SER A 170 -6.89 33.67 27.81
CA SER A 170 -6.31 34.59 28.80
C SER A 170 -6.54 34.11 30.23
N ALA A 171 -7.77 33.72 30.57
CA ALA A 171 -8.13 33.19 31.89
C ALA A 171 -7.40 31.88 32.22
N ILE A 172 -7.33 30.93 31.28
CA ILE A 172 -6.57 29.68 31.45
C ILE A 172 -5.09 29.96 31.74
N ASN A 173 -4.47 30.85 30.96
CA ASN A 173 -3.06 31.22 31.16
C ASN A 173 -2.83 31.96 32.49
N LYS A 174 -3.82 32.70 32.98
CA LYS A 174 -3.77 33.37 34.29
C LYS A 174 -3.90 32.35 35.43
N GLU A 175 -4.83 31.39 35.33
CA GLU A 175 -4.99 30.31 36.30
C GLU A 175 -3.74 29.45 36.41
N SER A 176 -3.12 29.08 35.28
CA SER A 176 -1.93 28.24 35.26
C SER A 176 -0.69 28.94 35.82
N LYS A 177 -0.60 30.27 35.74
CA LYS A 177 0.50 31.03 36.36
C LYS A 177 0.36 31.11 37.88
N ASN A 178 -0.87 31.08 38.37
CA ASN A 178 -1.20 31.15 39.79
C ASN A 178 -1.29 29.77 40.44
N SER A 179 -1.11 28.69 39.67
CA SER A 179 -1.07 27.31 40.15
C SER A 179 0.22 26.62 39.70
N THR A 180 0.54 25.45 40.26
CA THR A 180 1.64 24.60 39.78
C THR A 180 1.19 23.67 38.63
N ARG A 181 -0.04 23.86 38.11
CA ARG A 181 -0.66 22.98 37.11
C ARG A 181 -0.42 23.52 35.70
N SER A 182 -0.26 22.61 34.74
CA SER A 182 -0.17 22.97 33.32
C SER A 182 -1.45 23.68 32.83
N PRO A 183 -1.36 24.64 31.89
CA PRO A 183 -2.54 25.25 31.28
C PRO A 183 -3.51 24.21 30.74
N LEU A 184 -4.81 24.44 30.90
CA LEU A 184 -5.82 23.60 30.26
C LEU A 184 -5.67 23.66 28.73
N ILE A 185 -5.78 22.49 28.11
CA ILE A 185 -5.93 22.38 26.66
C ILE A 185 -7.30 22.92 26.28
N LEU A 186 -7.39 23.67 25.18
CA LEU A 186 -8.63 24.26 24.69
C LEU A 186 -8.86 23.86 23.23
N THR A 187 -9.97 23.19 22.97
CA THR A 187 -10.30 22.62 21.66
C THR A 187 -11.74 22.88 21.29
N MET A 188 -12.10 22.60 20.04
CA MET A 188 -13.46 22.75 19.55
C MET A 188 -13.76 21.75 18.45
N ALA A 189 -14.95 21.14 18.48
CA ALA A 189 -15.50 20.42 17.35
C ALA A 189 -16.14 21.39 16.36
N VAL A 190 -15.73 21.30 15.09
CA VAL A 190 -16.16 22.20 14.01
C VAL A 190 -16.78 21.43 12.86
N HIS A 191 -17.61 22.13 12.09
CA HIS A 191 -18.13 21.62 10.83
C HIS A 191 -17.00 21.37 9.81
N TYR A 192 -17.20 20.45 8.87
CA TYR A 192 -16.20 20.14 7.84
C TYR A 192 -15.85 21.35 6.95
N LEU A 193 -16.79 22.30 6.80
CA LEU A 193 -16.56 23.58 6.15
C LEU A 193 -16.31 24.71 7.16
N PRO A 194 -15.27 25.54 6.98
CA PRO A 194 -15.02 26.71 7.82
C PRO A 194 -15.97 27.89 7.54
N SER A 195 -16.68 27.87 6.42
CA SER A 195 -17.63 28.91 6.02
C SER A 195 -18.85 28.30 5.34
N LEU A 196 -20.04 28.74 5.73
CA LEU A 196 -21.31 28.39 5.11
C LEU A 196 -22.00 29.68 4.66
N SER A 197 -22.21 29.82 3.35
CA SER A 197 -22.80 31.04 2.76
C SER A 197 -22.01 32.31 3.16
N THR A 198 -22.62 33.24 3.89
CA THR A 198 -22.03 34.52 4.32
C THR A 198 -21.32 34.47 5.67
N THR A 199 -21.38 33.34 6.39
CA THR A 199 -20.86 33.22 7.76
C THR A 199 -19.63 32.31 7.81
N SER A 200 -18.60 32.74 8.55
CA SER A 200 -17.33 32.04 8.69
C SER A 200 -16.92 32.00 10.16
N TYR A 201 -16.29 30.91 10.59
CA TYR A 201 -15.68 30.84 11.92
C TYR A 201 -14.63 31.95 12.12
N PRO A 202 -14.39 32.39 13.37
CA PRO A 202 -13.38 33.41 13.69
C PRO A 202 -11.95 32.84 13.60
N MET A 203 -11.46 32.66 12.37
CA MET A 203 -10.20 31.97 12.05
C MET A 203 -8.99 32.48 12.83
N ASP A 204 -8.81 33.80 12.92
CA ASP A 204 -7.66 34.39 13.62
C ASP A 204 -7.69 34.08 15.11
N SER A 205 -8.88 34.11 15.73
CA SER A 205 -9.03 33.78 17.14
C SER A 205 -8.82 32.27 17.38
N ILE A 206 -9.40 31.40 16.54
CA ILE A 206 -9.17 29.95 16.59
C ILE A 206 -7.66 29.64 16.53
N LYS A 207 -6.97 30.24 15.56
CA LYS A 207 -5.53 30.04 15.36
C LYS A 207 -4.69 30.53 16.52
N ARG A 208 -5.07 31.59 17.21
CA ARG A 208 -4.33 32.10 18.39
C ARG A 208 -4.65 31.34 19.66
N ASN A 209 -5.90 30.95 19.87
CA ASN A 209 -6.40 30.56 21.19
C ASN A 209 -6.68 29.07 21.35
N LEU A 210 -7.05 28.34 20.30
CA LEU A 210 -7.29 26.89 20.41
C LEU A 210 -6.00 26.12 20.16
N ASP A 211 -5.79 25.04 20.90
CA ASP A 211 -4.66 24.12 20.68
C ASP A 211 -4.83 23.42 19.32
N TRP A 212 -6.01 22.85 19.10
CA TRP A 212 -6.46 22.32 17.81
C TRP A 212 -7.99 22.38 17.70
N VAL A 213 -8.50 22.13 16.49
CA VAL A 213 -9.92 21.88 16.22
C VAL A 213 -10.11 20.44 15.73
N HIS A 214 -11.22 19.83 16.15
CA HIS A 214 -11.68 18.54 15.66
C HIS A 214 -12.64 18.76 14.48
N ILE A 215 -12.23 18.37 13.29
CA ILE A 215 -13.03 18.50 12.07
C ILE A 215 -14.04 17.36 12.02
N GLY A 216 -15.34 17.67 12.14
CA GLY A 216 -16.42 16.70 12.00
C GLY A 216 -16.58 16.27 10.55
N SER A 217 -15.74 15.33 10.11
CA SER A 217 -15.66 14.81 8.75
C SER A 217 -16.53 13.57 8.52
N TYR A 218 -17.79 13.68 8.96
CA TYR A 218 -18.80 12.65 8.86
C TYR A 218 -20.19 13.29 9.01
N ASP A 219 -21.24 12.49 8.86
CA ASP A 219 -22.65 12.93 8.83
C ASP A 219 -22.99 13.87 7.67
N TYR A 220 -22.26 13.72 6.55
CA TYR A 220 -22.48 14.46 5.31
C TYR A 220 -23.86 14.24 4.70
N HIS A 221 -24.31 12.99 4.75
CA HIS A 221 -25.58 12.52 4.24
C HIS A 221 -26.35 11.83 5.36
N LEU A 222 -27.62 12.18 5.51
CA LEU A 222 -28.46 11.78 6.63
C LEU A 222 -29.82 11.29 6.15
N SER A 223 -30.20 10.09 6.60
CA SER A 223 -31.47 9.45 6.22
C SER A 223 -32.73 10.19 6.69
N THR A 224 -32.57 11.14 7.62
CA THR A 224 -33.62 12.03 8.11
C THR A 224 -33.84 13.27 7.24
N LYS A 225 -32.87 13.62 6.40
CA LYS A 225 -32.90 14.84 5.56
C LYS A 225 -33.04 14.53 4.07
N GLU A 226 -32.57 13.36 3.64
CA GLU A 226 -32.39 13.05 2.22
C GLU A 226 -33.22 11.84 1.79
N ASN A 227 -33.74 11.91 0.57
CA ASN A 227 -34.50 10.85 -0.09
C ASN A 227 -33.63 10.06 -1.08
N PHE A 228 -32.32 9.97 -0.81
CA PHE A 228 -31.36 9.16 -1.56
C PHE A 228 -30.30 8.60 -0.60
N THR A 229 -29.66 7.49 -0.97
CA THR A 229 -28.57 6.88 -0.19
C THR A 229 -27.30 7.73 -0.31
N GLY A 230 -26.53 7.89 0.78
CA GLY A 230 -25.36 8.76 0.76
C GLY A 230 -24.19 8.24 1.57
N ALA A 231 -22.98 8.56 1.13
CA ALA A 231 -21.75 8.24 1.83
C ALA A 231 -21.51 9.25 2.98
N HIS A 232 -22.06 8.96 4.15
CA HIS A 232 -22.08 9.91 5.27
C HIS A 232 -20.69 10.33 5.79
N SER A 233 -19.63 9.55 5.53
CA SER A 233 -18.25 9.86 5.96
C SER A 233 -17.25 9.87 4.81
N ALA A 234 -17.70 10.16 3.58
CA ALA A 234 -16.88 10.10 2.37
C ALA A 234 -15.51 10.82 2.48
N LEU A 235 -14.43 10.15 2.05
CA LEU A 235 -13.12 10.80 1.93
C LEU A 235 -13.11 11.75 0.73
N PHE A 236 -13.65 11.28 -0.38
CA PHE A 236 -13.84 12.02 -1.63
C PHE A 236 -15.30 11.95 -2.05
N ASP A 237 -15.76 12.94 -2.81
CA ASP A 237 -17.06 12.88 -3.47
C ASP A 237 -16.88 13.41 -4.90
N PRO A 238 -17.03 12.55 -5.93
CA PRO A 238 -16.92 12.98 -7.32
C PRO A 238 -18.11 13.83 -7.79
N SER A 239 -19.23 13.78 -7.08
CA SER A 239 -20.49 14.42 -7.46
C SER A 239 -20.70 15.78 -6.80
N SER A 240 -19.97 16.08 -5.72
CA SER A 240 -20.14 17.32 -4.96
C SER A 240 -18.91 17.69 -4.13
N ASN A 241 -18.96 18.85 -3.46
CA ASN A 241 -17.93 19.29 -2.51
C ASN A 241 -18.15 18.74 -1.10
N VAL A 242 -19.09 17.82 -0.90
CA VAL A 242 -19.43 17.24 0.40
C VAL A 242 -18.50 16.06 0.69
N SER A 243 -17.24 16.38 1.02
CA SER A 243 -16.24 15.37 1.35
C SER A 243 -15.20 15.86 2.34
N THR A 244 -14.51 14.88 2.94
CA THR A 244 -13.43 15.12 3.89
C THR A 244 -12.25 15.86 3.29
N ASP A 245 -11.81 15.45 2.09
CA ASP A 245 -10.70 16.11 1.37
C ASP A 245 -11.01 17.59 1.08
N TYR A 246 -12.21 17.87 0.59
CA TYR A 246 -12.65 19.24 0.30
C TYR A 246 -12.66 20.09 1.57
N GLY A 247 -13.24 19.57 2.66
CA GLY A 247 -13.28 20.26 3.95
C GLY A 247 -11.90 20.62 4.47
N ILE A 248 -10.96 19.66 4.48
CA ILE A 248 -9.58 19.90 4.94
C ILE A 248 -8.90 20.98 4.10
N LYS A 249 -9.01 20.89 2.77
CA LYS A 249 -8.43 21.89 1.85
C LYS A 249 -8.99 23.28 2.11
N GLU A 250 -10.28 23.41 2.38
CA GLU A 250 -10.92 24.70 2.64
C GLU A 250 -10.44 25.30 3.98
N TRP A 251 -10.32 24.50 5.04
CA TRP A 251 -9.74 24.96 6.32
C TRP A 251 -8.29 25.44 6.16
N ILE A 252 -7.47 24.72 5.40
CA ILE A 252 -6.07 25.10 5.11
C ILE A 252 -6.02 26.36 4.26
N ARG A 253 -6.83 26.44 3.20
CA ARG A 253 -6.93 27.61 2.30
C ARG A 253 -7.31 28.88 3.06
N ARG A 254 -8.15 28.76 4.10
CA ARG A 254 -8.55 29.85 4.99
C ARG A 254 -7.50 30.18 6.07
N GLY A 255 -6.37 29.49 6.09
CA GLY A 255 -5.20 29.85 6.89
C GLY A 255 -5.07 29.12 8.24
N LEU A 256 -5.87 28.07 8.48
CA LEU A 256 -5.65 27.19 9.63
C LEU A 256 -4.42 26.31 9.38
N PRO A 257 -3.45 26.25 10.31
CA PRO A 257 -2.31 25.36 10.16
C PRO A 257 -2.72 23.89 10.22
N ALA A 258 -2.14 23.05 9.36
CA ALA A 258 -2.39 21.60 9.36
C ALA A 258 -2.18 20.97 10.76
N LYS A 259 -1.16 21.42 11.49
CA LYS A 259 -0.87 20.97 12.87
C LYS A 259 -1.92 21.33 13.93
N LYS A 260 -2.92 22.15 13.58
CA LYS A 260 -4.04 22.52 14.45
C LYS A 260 -5.33 21.79 14.09
N MET A 261 -5.27 20.75 13.26
CA MET A 261 -6.42 20.00 12.79
C MET A 261 -6.34 18.54 13.26
N VAL A 262 -7.43 18.05 13.85
CA VAL A 262 -7.63 16.63 14.17
C VAL A 262 -8.82 16.14 13.36
N LEU A 263 -8.62 15.08 12.58
CA LEU A 263 -9.64 14.53 11.69
C LEU A 263 -10.62 13.65 12.44
N GLY A 264 -11.92 13.86 12.23
CA GLY A 264 -12.98 13.02 12.79
C GLY A 264 -13.23 11.74 11.99
N LEU A 265 -13.35 10.61 12.68
CA LEU A 265 -13.65 9.31 12.09
C LEU A 265 -14.96 8.78 12.68
N ALA A 266 -15.88 8.34 11.81
CA ALA A 266 -17.18 7.84 12.24
C ALA A 266 -17.11 6.35 12.58
N TYR A 267 -17.52 5.99 13.80
CA TYR A 267 -17.69 4.60 14.25
C TYR A 267 -19.18 4.22 14.25
N HIS A 268 -19.93 4.79 13.32
CA HIS A 268 -21.34 4.60 13.07
C HIS A 268 -21.62 4.69 11.57
N GLY A 269 -22.84 4.38 11.19
CA GLY A 269 -23.35 4.49 9.83
C GLY A 269 -24.82 4.89 9.83
N TYR A 270 -25.41 4.97 8.64
CA TYR A 270 -26.82 5.27 8.47
C TYR A 270 -27.50 4.29 7.53
N ALA A 271 -28.77 4.03 7.82
CA ALA A 271 -29.63 3.13 7.07
C ALA A 271 -30.77 3.89 6.38
N TRP A 272 -31.00 3.54 5.12
CA TRP A 272 -32.06 4.05 4.25
C TRP A 272 -32.94 2.91 3.74
N THR A 273 -34.21 3.21 3.49
CA THR A 273 -35.12 2.31 2.77
C THR A 273 -35.08 2.66 1.29
N LEU A 274 -34.54 1.80 0.45
CA LEU A 274 -34.48 1.96 -1.01
C LEU A 274 -35.89 2.01 -1.63
N VAL A 275 -36.04 2.79 -2.71
CA VAL A 275 -37.25 2.75 -3.54
C VAL A 275 -37.28 1.47 -4.37
N ASP A 276 -36.14 1.11 -4.98
CA ASP A 276 -35.93 -0.14 -5.70
C ASP A 276 -34.66 -0.83 -5.16
N PRO A 277 -34.75 -2.02 -4.54
CA PRO A 277 -33.58 -2.77 -4.07
C PRO A 277 -32.52 -3.09 -5.15
N LYS A 278 -32.91 -3.09 -6.44
CA LYS A 278 -31.98 -3.31 -7.55
C LYS A 278 -31.14 -2.07 -7.88
N ASP A 279 -31.62 -0.89 -7.52
CA ASP A 279 -30.91 0.38 -7.62
C ASP A 279 -30.36 0.74 -6.23
N ASN A 280 -29.11 0.36 -5.99
CA ASN A 280 -28.55 0.31 -4.64
C ASN A 280 -27.12 0.85 -4.52
N ALA A 281 -26.68 1.61 -5.52
CA ALA A 281 -25.45 2.40 -5.45
C ALA A 281 -25.57 3.54 -4.41
N ILE A 282 -24.46 4.19 -4.12
CA ILE A 282 -24.48 5.51 -3.45
C ILE A 282 -25.19 6.49 -4.40
N GLY A 283 -26.14 7.27 -3.87
CA GLY A 283 -26.99 8.19 -4.63
C GLY A 283 -28.32 7.62 -5.09
N SER A 284 -28.62 6.35 -4.78
CA SER A 284 -29.86 5.70 -5.24
C SER A 284 -31.09 6.26 -4.54
N PRO A 285 -32.26 6.37 -5.21
CA PRO A 285 -33.48 6.87 -4.60
C PRO A 285 -33.92 6.05 -3.38
N ALA A 286 -34.25 6.74 -2.30
CA ALA A 286 -34.66 6.17 -1.02
C ALA A 286 -35.91 6.86 -0.46
N ARG A 287 -36.69 6.13 0.34
CA ARG A 287 -37.87 6.60 1.08
C ARG A 287 -37.49 7.25 2.43
N GLY A 288 -36.20 7.41 2.71
CA GLY A 288 -35.66 7.93 3.97
C GLY A 288 -35.21 6.83 4.94
N ARG A 289 -35.19 7.15 6.24
CA ARG A 289 -34.75 6.28 7.36
C ARG A 289 -35.15 4.81 7.28
N ALA A 290 -34.25 3.93 7.74
CA ALA A 290 -34.50 2.51 7.95
C ALA A 290 -33.89 2.02 9.27
N ILE A 291 -34.35 0.87 9.75
CA ILE A 291 -33.82 0.12 10.92
C ILE A 291 -34.05 0.84 12.27
N THR A 292 -33.48 2.02 12.48
CA THR A 292 -33.64 2.82 13.71
C THR A 292 -34.48 4.08 13.45
N ALA A 293 -34.90 4.77 14.52
CA ALA A 293 -35.83 5.90 14.43
C ALA A 293 -35.28 7.11 13.65
N ASP A 294 -33.96 7.27 13.62
CA ASP A 294 -33.21 8.30 12.88
C ASP A 294 -32.31 7.70 11.78
N GLY A 295 -32.37 6.38 11.59
CA GLY A 295 -31.54 5.62 10.69
C GLY A 295 -30.08 5.45 11.13
N SER A 296 -29.65 6.03 12.25
CA SER A 296 -28.27 5.86 12.73
C SER A 296 -28.04 4.44 13.27
N MET A 297 -26.84 3.91 13.06
CA MET A 297 -26.44 2.60 13.55
C MET A 297 -25.00 2.63 14.05
N SER A 298 -24.74 2.16 15.26
CA SER A 298 -23.37 1.98 15.75
C SER A 298 -22.65 0.90 14.94
N TYR A 299 -21.33 1.02 14.77
CA TYR A 299 -20.56 0.01 14.04
C TYR A 299 -20.70 -1.40 14.65
N LYS A 300 -20.80 -1.50 15.99
CA LYS A 300 -21.12 -2.76 16.70
C LYS A 300 -22.45 -3.35 16.24
N TYR A 301 -23.48 -2.52 16.12
CA TYR A 301 -24.80 -2.96 15.66
C TYR A 301 -24.76 -3.36 14.18
N ILE A 302 -24.07 -2.59 13.34
CA ILE A 302 -23.86 -2.93 11.92
C ILE A 302 -23.17 -4.29 11.78
N LYS A 303 -22.10 -4.57 12.53
CA LYS A 303 -21.41 -5.88 12.48
C LYS A 303 -22.29 -7.02 12.94
N THR A 304 -23.10 -6.81 13.97
CA THR A 304 -24.08 -7.80 14.43
C THR A 304 -25.13 -8.08 13.35
N TYR A 305 -25.60 -7.01 12.68
CA TYR A 305 -26.55 -7.08 11.59
C TYR A 305 -25.98 -7.85 10.38
N LEU A 306 -24.77 -7.49 9.93
CA LEU A 306 -24.07 -8.18 8.83
C LEU A 306 -23.90 -9.69 9.09
N ARG A 307 -23.52 -10.07 10.32
CA ARG A 307 -23.38 -11.48 10.71
C ARG A 307 -24.71 -12.23 10.70
N SER A 308 -25.77 -11.58 11.18
CA SER A 308 -27.09 -12.20 11.29
C SER A 308 -27.73 -12.51 9.93
N TYR A 309 -27.45 -11.67 8.93
CA TYR A 309 -28.02 -11.80 7.59
C TYR A 309 -27.06 -12.37 6.54
N GLY A 310 -25.79 -12.61 6.88
CA GLY A 310 -24.79 -13.19 5.95
C GLY A 310 -24.51 -12.32 4.72
N VAL A 311 -24.56 -10.99 4.87
CA VAL A 311 -24.55 -10.04 3.75
C VAL A 311 -23.14 -9.58 3.43
N LYS A 312 -22.82 -9.54 2.12
CA LYS A 312 -21.54 -9.04 1.61
C LYS A 312 -21.51 -7.50 1.64
N VAL A 313 -20.41 -6.96 2.17
CA VAL A 313 -20.13 -5.53 2.17
C VAL A 313 -19.56 -5.11 0.81
N VAL A 314 -19.99 -3.97 0.31
CA VAL A 314 -19.47 -3.33 -0.91
C VAL A 314 -18.60 -2.16 -0.51
N PHE A 315 -17.32 -2.21 -0.89
CA PHE A 315 -16.41 -1.09 -0.76
C PHE A 315 -16.48 -0.20 -2.01
N ASN A 316 -16.75 1.10 -1.82
CA ASN A 316 -16.73 2.07 -2.89
C ASN A 316 -15.43 2.89 -2.84
N ALA A 317 -14.53 2.64 -3.80
CA ALA A 317 -13.23 3.30 -3.87
C ALA A 317 -13.31 4.80 -4.23
N SER A 318 -14.36 5.22 -4.96
CA SER A 318 -14.55 6.64 -5.33
C SER A 318 -14.88 7.50 -4.13
N TYR A 319 -15.64 6.98 -3.17
CA TYR A 319 -16.00 7.69 -1.94
C TYR A 319 -15.13 7.31 -0.73
N VAL A 320 -14.43 6.17 -0.80
CA VAL A 320 -13.74 5.52 0.34
C VAL A 320 -14.71 5.32 1.51
N ALA A 321 -15.80 4.63 1.22
CA ALA A 321 -16.84 4.28 2.17
C ALA A 321 -17.40 2.89 1.82
N ASN A 322 -17.95 2.20 2.82
CA ASN A 322 -18.61 0.92 2.63
C ASN A 322 -20.12 1.08 2.65
N TYR A 323 -20.81 0.16 1.98
CA TYR A 323 -22.22 -0.02 2.20
C TYR A 323 -22.65 -1.47 2.04
N CYS A 324 -23.83 -1.81 2.53
CA CYS A 324 -24.46 -3.11 2.27
C CYS A 324 -25.96 -2.94 2.03
N VAL A 325 -26.58 -3.98 1.45
CA VAL A 325 -28.00 -3.98 1.09
C VAL A 325 -28.65 -5.26 1.59
N ILE A 326 -29.76 -5.13 2.31
CA ILE A 326 -30.49 -6.23 2.93
C ILE A 326 -31.98 -6.03 2.66
N GLY A 327 -32.54 -6.82 1.74
CA GLY A 327 -33.88 -6.56 1.22
C GLY A 327 -33.93 -5.15 0.61
N SER A 328 -34.78 -4.28 1.14
CA SER A 328 -34.87 -2.87 0.75
C SER A 328 -34.06 -1.92 1.63
N PHE A 329 -33.24 -2.41 2.56
CA PHE A 329 -32.45 -1.55 3.43
C PHE A 329 -31.03 -1.39 2.90
N TRP A 330 -30.58 -0.15 2.79
CA TRP A 330 -29.22 0.21 2.41
C TRP A 330 -28.52 0.81 3.62
N ILE A 331 -27.34 0.34 3.97
CA ILE A 331 -26.60 0.79 5.17
C ILE A 331 -25.22 1.25 4.73
N GLY A 332 -24.91 2.54 4.89
CA GLY A 332 -23.61 3.13 4.61
C GLY A 332 -22.79 3.34 5.87
N PHE A 333 -21.52 2.98 5.86
CA PHE A 333 -20.63 3.02 7.04
C PHE A 333 -19.14 2.97 6.65
N ASP A 334 -18.25 3.21 7.61
CA ASP A 334 -16.83 2.91 7.49
C ASP A 334 -16.47 1.56 8.12
N ASP A 335 -15.66 0.78 7.43
CA ASP A 335 -15.05 -0.46 7.95
C ASP A 335 -13.53 -0.28 8.03
N VAL A 336 -12.81 -1.29 8.53
CA VAL A 336 -11.37 -1.27 8.80
C VAL A 336 -10.56 -0.74 7.60
N GLU A 337 -10.88 -1.18 6.38
CA GLU A 337 -10.18 -0.76 5.16
C GLU A 337 -10.36 0.73 4.86
N ALA A 338 -11.59 1.25 4.97
CA ALA A 338 -11.89 2.66 4.75
C ALA A 338 -11.15 3.55 5.78
N ILE A 339 -11.11 3.13 7.04
CA ILE A 339 -10.37 3.83 8.10
C ILE A 339 -8.87 3.83 7.82
N LYS A 340 -8.28 2.70 7.41
CA LYS A 340 -6.85 2.62 7.05
C LYS A 340 -6.50 3.60 5.93
N ILE A 341 -7.31 3.64 4.86
CA ILE A 341 -7.07 4.56 3.73
C ILE A 341 -7.16 6.02 4.17
N LYS A 342 -8.14 6.39 5.01
CA LYS A 342 -8.28 7.75 5.54
C LYS A 342 -7.09 8.19 6.40
N ILE A 343 -6.52 7.28 7.20
CA ILE A 343 -5.32 7.56 8.00
C ILE A 343 -4.07 7.73 7.12
N VAL A 344 -3.94 6.95 6.05
CA VAL A 344 -2.83 7.10 5.08
C VAL A 344 -2.96 8.44 4.34
N PHE A 345 -4.16 8.80 3.88
CA PHE A 345 -4.42 10.11 3.31
C PHE A 345 -4.01 11.26 4.25
N LEU A 346 -4.35 11.14 5.55
CA LEU A 346 -3.99 12.13 6.56
C LEU A 346 -2.46 12.33 6.66
N HIS A 347 -1.68 11.25 6.64
CA HIS A 347 -0.21 11.31 6.65
C HIS A 347 0.34 12.14 5.48
N PHE A 348 -0.10 11.84 4.26
CA PHE A 348 0.43 12.47 3.05
C PHE A 348 -0.04 13.92 2.91
N SER A 349 -1.34 14.17 3.10
CA SER A 349 -1.94 15.48 2.88
C SER A 349 -1.48 16.51 3.92
N LEU A 350 -1.38 16.14 5.19
CA LEU A 350 -0.98 17.10 6.24
C LEU A 350 0.53 17.35 6.28
N MET A 351 1.40 16.36 5.97
CA MET A 351 2.86 16.59 5.89
C MET A 351 3.23 17.55 4.76
N HIS A 352 2.66 17.37 3.56
CA HIS A 352 2.97 18.22 2.42
C HIS A 352 2.56 19.68 2.68
N ASN A 353 1.38 19.87 3.26
CA ASN A 353 0.88 21.20 3.63
C ASN A 353 1.62 21.82 4.83
N PHE A 354 2.12 20.99 5.76
CA PHE A 354 2.96 21.46 6.86
C PHE A 354 4.29 22.03 6.36
N ILE A 355 4.98 21.30 5.46
CA ILE A 355 6.22 21.76 4.82
C ILE A 355 5.99 23.07 4.06
N ALA A 356 4.91 23.14 3.27
CA ALA A 356 4.55 24.35 2.53
C ALA A 356 4.19 25.55 3.44
N GLN A 357 3.61 25.32 4.63
CA GLN A 357 3.24 26.38 5.57
C GLN A 357 4.41 26.89 6.43
N GLU A 358 5.46 26.09 6.68
CA GLU A 358 6.65 26.54 7.42
C GLU A 358 7.59 27.40 6.56
N ASP A 359 7.69 27.13 5.25
CA ASP A 359 8.47 27.93 4.29
C ASP A 359 8.03 29.41 4.22
N GLY A 360 6.76 29.70 4.54
CA GLY A 360 6.18 31.04 4.48
C GLY A 360 6.44 31.97 5.67
N LYS A 361 6.95 31.49 6.82
CA LYS A 361 6.85 32.24 8.10
C LYS A 361 8.14 32.82 8.71
N ASN A 362 9.34 32.45 8.26
CA ASN A 362 10.58 32.95 8.90
C ASN A 362 11.62 33.50 7.90
N PRO A 363 11.67 34.83 7.65
CA PRO A 363 12.72 35.44 6.84
C PRO A 363 14.10 35.36 7.52
N GLY A 364 14.15 35.24 8.85
CA GLY A 364 15.39 35.12 9.63
C GLY A 364 16.08 33.76 9.47
N ASN A 365 15.32 32.69 9.26
CA ASN A 365 15.87 31.40 8.89
C ASN A 365 16.46 31.39 7.49
N LYS A 366 16.12 32.36 6.61
CA LYS A 366 16.87 32.53 5.37
C LYS A 366 18.33 32.83 5.66
N ARG A 367 18.69 33.51 6.75
CA ARG A 367 20.11 33.80 7.04
C ARG A 367 20.85 32.57 7.59
N HIS A 368 20.22 31.75 8.44
CA HIS A 368 20.79 30.48 8.90
C HIS A 368 20.84 29.43 7.79
N PHE A 369 19.79 29.32 6.97
CA PHE A 369 19.78 28.48 5.79
C PHE A 369 20.72 29.00 4.72
N LEU A 370 20.85 30.31 4.45
CA LEU A 370 21.91 30.84 3.57
C LEU A 370 23.30 30.64 4.19
N LEU A 371 23.47 30.69 5.51
CA LEU A 371 24.75 30.38 6.16
C LEU A 371 25.10 28.89 6.10
N ILE A 372 24.16 28.00 5.77
CA ILE A 372 24.40 26.56 5.54
C ILE A 372 24.41 26.23 4.04
N LEU A 373 23.51 26.82 3.24
CA LEU A 373 23.39 26.71 1.79
C LEU A 373 24.51 27.42 1.05
N LEU A 374 25.01 28.57 1.52
CA LEU A 374 26.10 29.26 0.84
C LEU A 374 27.43 28.52 1.00
N PRO A 375 27.83 28.00 2.17
CA PRO A 375 29.03 27.17 2.27
C PRO A 375 28.86 25.82 1.59
N THR A 376 27.67 25.19 1.62
CA THR A 376 27.42 23.91 0.92
C THR A 376 27.35 24.10 -0.59
N ALA A 377 26.68 25.15 -1.09
CA ALA A 377 26.71 25.50 -2.50
C ALA A 377 28.11 25.96 -2.93
N ALA A 378 28.85 26.70 -2.11
CA ALA A 378 30.23 27.09 -2.43
C ALA A 378 31.18 25.89 -2.40
N THR A 379 31.01 24.92 -1.51
CA THR A 379 31.79 23.67 -1.50
C THR A 379 31.42 22.76 -2.67
N VAL A 380 30.13 22.60 -3.00
CA VAL A 380 29.69 21.89 -4.21
C VAL A 380 30.21 22.60 -5.47
N THR A 381 30.19 23.93 -5.50
CA THR A 381 30.72 24.71 -6.62
C THR A 381 32.24 24.60 -6.69
N LEU A 382 32.96 24.62 -5.58
CA LEU A 382 34.41 24.40 -5.54
C LEU A 382 34.79 22.97 -5.92
N VAL A 383 33.98 21.97 -5.55
CA VAL A 383 34.15 20.57 -5.97
C VAL A 383 33.86 20.42 -7.46
N LEU A 384 32.83 21.08 -7.98
CA LEU A 384 32.50 21.08 -9.41
C LEU A 384 33.52 21.87 -10.23
N VAL A 385 34.07 22.98 -9.71
CA VAL A 385 35.14 23.77 -10.32
C VAL A 385 36.46 23.02 -10.26
N TYR A 386 36.78 22.33 -9.16
CA TYR A 386 37.94 21.47 -9.06
C TYR A 386 37.80 20.23 -9.95
N ALA A 387 36.61 19.62 -10.02
CA ALA A 387 36.33 18.50 -10.91
C ALA A 387 36.40 18.94 -12.38
N THR A 388 35.84 20.09 -12.75
CA THR A 388 35.96 20.64 -14.10
C THR A 388 37.38 21.11 -14.41
N TRP A 389 38.14 21.68 -13.46
CA TRP A 389 39.55 22.00 -13.65
C TRP A 389 40.41 20.74 -13.77
N TYR A 390 40.17 19.71 -12.95
CA TYR A 390 40.84 18.41 -13.01
C TYR A 390 40.52 17.67 -14.32
N LEU A 391 39.26 17.68 -14.74
CA LEU A 391 38.81 17.13 -16.02
C LEU A 391 39.32 17.96 -17.20
N ARG A 392 39.39 19.30 -17.11
CA ARG A 392 40.00 20.17 -18.12
C ARG A 392 41.52 20.02 -18.18
N LYS A 393 42.21 19.78 -17.06
CA LYS A 393 43.64 19.48 -17.00
C LYS A 393 43.92 18.08 -17.54
N ARG A 394 43.02 17.11 -17.31
CA ARG A 394 43.04 15.77 -17.92
C ARG A 394 42.72 15.82 -19.42
N ALA A 395 41.87 16.74 -19.87
CA ALA A 395 41.50 16.96 -21.27
C ALA A 395 42.54 17.78 -22.05
N HIS A 396 43.15 18.81 -21.46
CA HIS A 396 44.25 19.58 -22.06
C HIS A 396 45.52 18.75 -22.21
N ARG A 397 45.71 17.74 -21.36
CA ARG A 397 46.76 16.72 -21.56
C ARG A 397 46.45 15.77 -22.73
N ASN A 398 45.21 15.77 -23.24
CA ASN A 398 44.71 14.82 -24.23
C ASN A 398 44.17 15.44 -25.53
N LYS A 399 44.37 16.74 -25.81
CA LYS A 399 44.19 17.31 -27.17
C LYS A 399 44.79 18.71 -27.27
N GLY A 400 46.01 18.79 -27.78
CA GLY A 400 46.37 19.90 -28.66
C GLY A 400 45.64 19.71 -30.00
N GLN A 401 45.15 20.82 -30.53
CA GLN A 401 44.58 21.05 -31.86
C GLN A 401 43.08 20.77 -32.05
N MET A 402 42.45 21.79 -32.63
CA MET A 402 41.06 22.21 -32.53
C MET A 402 40.51 22.51 -33.93
N GLY A 403 39.18 22.42 -34.06
CA GLY A 403 38.35 23.12 -35.06
C GLY A 403 37.55 22.17 -35.95
N GLU A 404 36.26 22.36 -36.24
CA GLU A 404 35.18 23.20 -35.69
C GLU A 404 33.87 22.68 -36.35
N GLY A 405 32.72 22.82 -35.68
CA GLY A 405 31.39 22.61 -36.29
C GLY A 405 30.65 21.30 -35.99
N LYS A 406 30.32 21.00 -34.72
CA LYS A 406 29.36 19.92 -34.35
C LYS A 406 28.35 20.26 -33.24
N GLU A 407 28.38 21.46 -32.65
CA GLU A 407 27.64 21.72 -31.41
C GLU A 407 26.13 21.97 -31.54
N SER A 408 25.59 22.27 -32.74
CA SER A 408 24.14 22.43 -32.90
C SER A 408 23.37 21.09 -32.98
N GLN A 409 24.08 19.96 -33.14
CA GLN A 409 23.47 18.63 -33.30
C GLN A 409 23.24 17.88 -31.98
N SER A 410 23.93 18.23 -30.89
CA SER A 410 23.80 17.49 -29.62
C SER A 410 22.64 17.96 -28.75
N LEU A 411 22.29 19.26 -28.79
CA LEU A 411 21.21 19.79 -27.96
C LEU A 411 19.83 19.32 -28.43
N PHE A 412 19.62 19.16 -29.75
CA PHE A 412 18.37 18.62 -30.29
C PHE A 412 18.23 17.10 -30.11
N LYS A 413 19.36 16.37 -30.01
CA LYS A 413 19.39 14.93 -29.67
C LYS A 413 18.96 14.68 -28.22
N THR A 414 19.28 15.59 -27.31
CA THR A 414 18.95 15.46 -25.88
C THR A 414 17.46 15.71 -25.60
N THR A 415 16.82 16.64 -26.31
CA THR A 415 15.39 16.96 -26.06
C THR A 415 14.43 15.94 -26.67
N MET A 416 14.80 15.24 -27.76
CA MET A 416 14.01 14.12 -28.28
C MET A 416 14.30 12.79 -27.56
N ALA A 417 15.48 12.65 -26.93
CA ALA A 417 15.77 11.51 -26.05
C ALA A 417 14.93 11.52 -24.75
N SER A 418 14.41 12.69 -24.32
CA SER A 418 13.44 12.76 -23.23
C SER A 418 11.98 12.60 -23.68
N ALA A 419 11.70 12.58 -25.00
CA ALA A 419 10.39 12.25 -25.55
C ALA A 419 10.31 10.83 -26.12
N GLY A 420 11.46 10.17 -26.31
CA GLY A 420 11.60 8.81 -26.81
C GLY A 420 11.91 7.79 -25.72
N ASN A 421 11.00 7.59 -24.77
CA ASN A 421 10.87 6.27 -24.16
C ASN A 421 9.67 5.57 -24.82
N ALA A 422 9.90 5.09 -26.03
CA ALA A 422 8.99 4.23 -26.76
C ALA A 422 9.79 3.29 -27.66
N ASN A 423 9.62 2.00 -27.43
CA ASN A 423 10.10 0.92 -28.27
C ASN A 423 9.42 0.93 -29.66
N ALA A 424 9.77 1.88 -30.54
CA ALA A 424 9.36 1.89 -31.94
C ALA A 424 10.62 1.94 -32.85
N PRO A 425 11.01 0.84 -33.51
CA PRO A 425 12.35 0.69 -34.10
C PRO A 425 12.63 1.44 -35.42
N ASN A 426 11.69 2.19 -36.00
CA ASN A 426 11.82 2.77 -37.36
C ASN A 426 11.52 4.28 -37.48
N LEU A 427 11.76 5.08 -36.44
CA LEU A 427 11.58 6.54 -36.51
C LEU A 427 12.83 7.24 -37.07
N LEU A 428 12.76 7.70 -38.31
CA LEU A 428 13.81 8.51 -38.96
C LEU A 428 13.56 10.00 -38.73
N VAL A 429 14.58 10.71 -38.25
CA VAL A 429 14.53 12.17 -38.04
C VAL A 429 15.11 12.87 -39.26
N PHE A 430 14.27 13.58 -40.01
CA PHE A 430 14.68 14.44 -41.13
C PHE A 430 14.88 15.88 -40.67
N ARG A 431 15.86 16.60 -41.23
CA ARG A 431 15.95 18.05 -40.99
C ARG A 431 14.85 18.73 -41.80
N LEU A 432 14.29 19.81 -41.25
CA LEU A 432 13.24 20.56 -41.93
C LEU A 432 13.65 21.02 -43.33
N ILE A 433 14.93 21.39 -43.52
CA ILE A 433 15.44 21.81 -44.83
C ILE A 433 15.39 20.69 -45.87
N ASP A 434 15.63 19.44 -45.46
CA ASP A 434 15.60 18.27 -46.35
C ASP A 434 14.15 18.00 -46.81
N LEU A 435 13.17 18.23 -45.92
CA LEU A 435 11.74 18.11 -46.26
C LEU A 435 11.21 19.29 -47.08
N VAL A 436 11.71 20.50 -46.82
CA VAL A 436 11.43 21.69 -47.62
C VAL A 436 11.91 21.46 -49.04
N GLU A 437 13.15 20.99 -49.22
CA GLU A 437 13.70 20.71 -50.55
C GLU A 437 12.96 19.57 -51.23
N ALA A 438 12.70 18.46 -50.51
CA ALA A 438 11.99 17.31 -51.05
C ALA A 438 10.57 17.64 -51.53
N THR A 439 9.88 18.57 -50.87
CA THR A 439 8.50 18.98 -51.22
C THR A 439 8.44 20.18 -52.16
N ASN A 440 9.59 20.64 -52.68
CA ASN A 440 9.74 21.89 -53.43
C ASN A 440 9.11 23.09 -52.70
N ASN A 441 9.60 23.32 -51.49
CA ASN A 441 9.16 24.33 -50.53
C ASN A 441 7.66 24.23 -50.18
N PHE A 442 7.15 23.02 -50.00
CA PHE A 442 5.74 22.73 -49.75
C PHE A 442 4.82 23.38 -50.82
N SER A 443 5.21 23.26 -52.09
CA SER A 443 4.44 23.82 -53.21
C SER A 443 3.02 23.27 -53.23
N PHE A 444 2.05 24.12 -53.58
CA PHE A 444 0.65 23.73 -53.71
C PHE A 444 0.44 22.62 -54.75
N GLU A 445 1.26 22.58 -55.81
CA GLU A 445 1.19 21.52 -56.83
C GLU A 445 1.56 20.14 -56.29
N ASN A 446 2.33 20.09 -55.21
CA ASN A 446 2.68 18.85 -54.52
C ASN A 446 1.68 18.51 -53.41
N LYS A 447 0.62 19.30 -53.19
CA LYS A 447 -0.34 19.04 -52.12
C LYS A 447 -1.22 17.83 -52.48
N LEU A 448 -1.13 16.78 -51.67
CA LEU A 448 -1.91 15.56 -51.82
C LEU A 448 -3.32 15.69 -51.22
N GLY A 449 -3.50 16.54 -50.21
CA GLY A 449 -4.78 16.79 -49.57
C GLY A 449 -4.66 17.63 -48.30
N GLU A 450 -5.78 18.05 -47.71
CA GLU A 450 -5.82 18.77 -46.42
C GLU A 450 -7.05 18.37 -45.61
N GLY A 451 -6.84 18.17 -44.31
CA GLY A 451 -7.90 17.93 -43.32
C GLY A 451 -7.72 18.84 -42.10
N GLY A 452 -8.50 18.61 -41.03
CA GLY A 452 -8.54 19.50 -39.85
C GLY A 452 -7.19 19.75 -39.14
N TYR A 453 -6.21 18.87 -39.34
CA TYR A 453 -4.88 18.93 -38.72
C TYR A 453 -3.78 19.51 -39.63
N GLY A 454 -4.13 19.85 -40.88
CA GLY A 454 -3.26 20.52 -41.83
C GLY A 454 -3.00 19.75 -43.13
N PRO A 455 -2.29 20.39 -44.07
CA PRO A 455 -2.04 19.87 -45.41
C PRO A 455 -0.96 18.76 -45.45
N VAL A 456 -1.13 17.83 -46.38
CA VAL A 456 -0.18 16.77 -46.71
C VAL A 456 0.40 17.03 -48.10
N TYR A 457 1.72 16.96 -48.24
CA TYR A 457 2.43 17.18 -49.49
C TYR A 457 3.17 15.93 -49.94
N LYS A 458 3.27 15.71 -51.24
CA LYS A 458 4.20 14.78 -51.87
C LYS A 458 5.59 15.41 -51.83
N GLY A 459 6.59 14.64 -51.43
CA GLY A 459 7.99 15.02 -51.55
C GLY A 459 8.83 13.89 -52.11
N VAL A 460 9.99 14.21 -52.65
CA VAL A 460 10.98 13.24 -53.13
C VAL A 460 12.33 13.56 -52.48
N LEU A 461 12.84 12.65 -51.66
CA LEU A 461 14.13 12.80 -51.01
C LEU A 461 15.29 12.66 -52.01
N HIS A 462 16.49 13.13 -51.66
CA HIS A 462 17.66 13.13 -52.56
C HIS A 462 18.08 11.73 -53.05
N ASN A 463 17.70 10.67 -52.33
CA ASN A 463 17.92 9.28 -52.72
C ASN A 463 16.85 8.75 -53.71
N GLY A 464 15.95 9.61 -54.19
CA GLY A 464 14.84 9.26 -55.09
C GLY A 464 13.61 8.68 -54.39
N GLN A 465 13.60 8.58 -53.05
CA GLN A 465 12.49 8.02 -52.30
C GLN A 465 11.33 9.03 -52.22
N GLU A 466 10.15 8.63 -52.72
CA GLU A 466 8.93 9.41 -52.56
C GLU A 466 8.38 9.29 -51.12
N ILE A 467 7.95 10.42 -50.55
CA ILE A 467 7.42 10.54 -49.20
C ILE A 467 6.16 11.41 -49.19
N ALA A 468 5.30 11.20 -48.18
CA ALA A 468 4.20 12.11 -47.86
C ALA A 468 4.54 12.89 -46.59
N VAL A 469 4.47 14.22 -46.66
CA VAL A 469 4.86 15.13 -45.57
C VAL A 469 3.64 15.87 -45.06
N LYS A 470 3.16 15.49 -43.87
CA LYS A 470 2.04 16.17 -43.19
C LYS A 470 2.58 17.34 -42.36
N ARG A 471 2.06 18.54 -42.62
CA ARG A 471 2.50 19.79 -41.95
C ARG A 471 1.38 20.35 -41.10
N LEU A 472 1.67 20.63 -39.83
CA LEU A 472 0.73 21.28 -38.92
C LEU A 472 0.35 22.67 -39.46
N SER A 473 -0.96 22.93 -39.57
CA SER A 473 -1.46 24.25 -39.96
C SER A 473 -1.31 25.26 -38.83
N LYS A 474 -0.90 26.49 -39.15
CA LYS A 474 -0.78 27.60 -38.17
C LYS A 474 -2.14 28.08 -37.62
N THR A 475 -3.25 27.72 -38.25
CA THR A 475 -4.60 28.17 -37.88
C THR A 475 -5.44 27.11 -37.16
N SER A 476 -4.85 25.94 -36.83
CA SER A 476 -5.57 24.88 -36.12
C SER A 476 -5.87 25.28 -34.67
N THR A 477 -7.14 25.21 -34.27
CA THR A 477 -7.66 25.58 -32.94
C THR A 477 -7.38 24.53 -31.85
N GLN A 478 -6.67 23.44 -32.19
CA GLN A 478 -6.55 22.22 -31.38
C GLN A 478 -5.12 21.94 -30.83
N GLY A 479 -4.13 22.77 -31.18
CA GLY A 479 -2.84 22.83 -30.47
C GLY A 479 -1.80 21.74 -30.81
N PHE A 480 -0.56 21.96 -30.37
CA PHE A 480 0.62 21.13 -30.68
C PHE A 480 0.55 19.71 -30.11
N GLU A 481 -0.09 19.53 -28.95
CA GLU A 481 -0.18 18.22 -28.29
C GLU A 481 -1.13 17.24 -29.00
N GLU A 482 -2.21 17.72 -29.66
CA GLU A 482 -3.12 16.85 -30.40
C GLU A 482 -2.50 16.38 -31.74
N PHE A 483 -1.77 17.26 -32.44
CA PHE A 483 -0.97 16.86 -33.62
C PHE A 483 0.13 15.85 -33.25
N LYS A 484 0.80 16.06 -32.11
CA LYS A 484 1.79 15.13 -31.59
C LYS A 484 1.15 13.80 -31.21
N ASN A 485 -0.05 13.79 -30.65
CA ASN A 485 -0.80 12.56 -30.37
C ASN A 485 -1.18 11.82 -31.66
N GLU A 486 -1.68 12.48 -32.70
CA GLU A 486 -2.02 11.83 -33.98
C GLU A 486 -0.78 11.21 -34.65
N VAL A 487 0.33 11.95 -34.70
CA VAL A 487 1.61 11.47 -35.25
C VAL A 487 2.19 10.34 -34.41
N MET A 488 2.13 10.44 -33.08
CA MET A 488 2.61 9.41 -32.15
C MET A 488 1.73 8.16 -32.14
N LEU A 489 0.40 8.30 -32.27
CA LEU A 489 -0.52 7.18 -32.43
C LEU A 489 -0.20 6.47 -33.74
N THR A 490 -0.15 7.21 -34.86
CA THR A 490 0.18 6.63 -36.17
C THR A 490 1.55 5.91 -36.17
N ALA A 491 2.53 6.42 -35.41
CA ALA A 491 3.85 5.81 -35.25
C ALA A 491 3.92 4.63 -34.26
N LYS A 492 2.91 4.43 -33.39
CA LYS A 492 2.89 3.41 -32.32
C LYS A 492 1.87 2.28 -32.52
N LEU A 493 1.00 2.34 -33.53
CA LEU A 493 -0.11 1.38 -33.66
C LEU A 493 0.38 -0.05 -33.97
N GLN A 494 0.46 -0.88 -32.92
CA GLN A 494 0.50 -2.36 -32.97
C GLN A 494 -0.91 -2.97 -33.12
N HIS A 495 -1.87 -2.23 -33.69
CA HIS A 495 -3.24 -2.71 -33.83
C HIS A 495 -3.39 -3.78 -34.91
N VAL A 496 -2.49 -3.84 -35.90
CA VAL A 496 -2.57 -4.83 -36.99
C VAL A 496 -2.26 -6.24 -36.46
N ASN A 497 -1.33 -6.37 -35.51
CA ASN A 497 -1.02 -7.67 -34.87
C ASN A 497 -2.18 -8.13 -33.99
N LEU A 498 -2.74 -7.23 -33.16
CA LEU A 498 -3.91 -7.54 -32.34
C LEU A 498 -5.15 -7.85 -33.19
N ALA A 499 -5.40 -7.09 -34.24
CA ALA A 499 -6.47 -7.34 -35.20
C ALA A 499 -6.27 -8.71 -35.88
N TYR A 500 -5.05 -9.03 -36.32
CA TYR A 500 -4.74 -10.33 -36.90
C TYR A 500 -4.94 -11.49 -35.91
N ASP A 501 -4.50 -11.35 -34.66
CA ASP A 501 -4.62 -12.39 -33.63
C ASP A 501 -6.08 -12.61 -33.22
N LEU A 502 -6.86 -11.52 -33.06
CA LEU A 502 -8.29 -11.60 -32.77
C LEU A 502 -9.07 -12.17 -33.96
N TRP A 503 -8.77 -11.75 -35.19
CA TRP A 503 -9.37 -12.30 -36.40
C TRP A 503 -9.07 -13.81 -36.55
N LYS A 504 -7.81 -14.22 -36.38
CA LYS A 504 -7.36 -15.63 -36.46
C LYS A 504 -8.02 -16.51 -35.39
N CYS A 505 -8.24 -15.98 -34.18
CA CYS A 505 -8.91 -16.68 -33.09
C CYS A 505 -10.44 -16.63 -33.14
N GLY A 506 -11.05 -16.07 -34.20
CA GLY A 506 -12.51 -15.95 -34.34
C GLY A 506 -13.15 -14.89 -33.45
N LYS A 507 -12.36 -14.01 -32.84
CA LYS A 507 -12.75 -12.94 -31.89
C LYS A 507 -12.67 -11.54 -32.48
N GLY A 508 -12.63 -11.40 -33.81
CA GLY A 508 -12.41 -10.11 -34.48
C GLY A 508 -13.46 -9.03 -34.13
N MET A 509 -14.67 -9.42 -33.72
CA MET A 509 -15.69 -8.46 -33.25
C MET A 509 -15.29 -7.75 -31.95
N GLU A 510 -14.42 -8.33 -31.11
CA GLU A 510 -13.88 -7.68 -29.91
C GLU A 510 -12.93 -6.51 -30.25
N PHE A 511 -12.45 -6.44 -31.50
CA PHE A 511 -11.63 -5.35 -32.00
C PHE A 511 -12.46 -4.17 -32.55
N MET A 512 -13.73 -4.39 -32.87
CA MET A 512 -14.58 -3.39 -33.52
C MET A 512 -15.13 -2.40 -32.50
N ASP A 513 -15.24 -1.13 -32.91
CA ASP A 513 -15.85 -0.10 -32.08
C ASP A 513 -17.33 -0.44 -31.82
N PRO A 514 -17.81 -0.44 -30.57
CA PRO A 514 -19.22 -0.72 -30.24
C PRO A 514 -20.23 0.21 -30.92
N SER A 515 -19.82 1.41 -31.34
CA SER A 515 -20.67 2.34 -32.10
C SER A 515 -20.91 1.92 -33.56
N LEU A 516 -20.15 0.94 -34.07
CA LEU A 516 -20.31 0.33 -35.39
C LEU A 516 -21.24 -0.90 -35.35
N ASP A 517 -21.95 -1.14 -34.24
CA ASP A 517 -22.84 -2.29 -34.02
C ASP A 517 -24.04 -2.29 -34.99
N ASP A 518 -23.78 -2.78 -36.20
CA ASP A 518 -24.76 -3.37 -37.09
C ASP A 518 -24.93 -4.83 -36.69
N THR A 519 -25.80 -5.06 -35.71
CA THR A 519 -26.14 -6.38 -35.17
C THR A 519 -26.76 -7.31 -36.23
N TYR A 520 -27.05 -6.81 -37.44
CA TYR A 520 -27.61 -7.54 -38.58
C TYR A 520 -26.58 -7.86 -39.69
N SER A 521 -25.31 -7.44 -39.58
CA SER A 521 -24.27 -7.75 -40.57
C SER A 521 -22.85 -7.79 -40.00
N SER A 522 -22.67 -8.46 -38.85
CA SER A 522 -21.36 -8.81 -38.27
C SER A 522 -20.41 -9.49 -39.27
N CYS A 523 -20.96 -10.23 -40.24
CA CYS A 523 -20.20 -10.83 -41.33
C CYS A 523 -19.53 -9.79 -42.26
N LYS A 524 -20.12 -8.60 -42.46
CA LYS A 524 -19.56 -7.53 -43.30
C LYS A 524 -18.41 -6.80 -42.61
N LEU A 525 -18.51 -6.58 -41.30
CA LEU A 525 -17.44 -5.98 -40.51
C LEU A 525 -16.23 -6.92 -40.43
N MET A 526 -16.47 -8.21 -40.21
CA MET A 526 -15.41 -9.22 -40.26
C MET A 526 -14.77 -9.32 -41.66
N ARG A 527 -15.57 -9.18 -42.72
CA ARG A 527 -15.08 -9.11 -44.11
C ARG A 527 -14.20 -7.88 -44.35
N CYS A 528 -14.61 -6.71 -43.88
CA CYS A 528 -13.81 -5.49 -43.96
C CYS A 528 -12.50 -5.61 -43.19
N MET A 529 -12.52 -6.27 -42.02
CA MET A 529 -11.32 -6.58 -41.24
C MET A 529 -10.34 -7.46 -42.03
N GLU A 530 -10.84 -8.51 -42.66
CA GLU A 530 -10.03 -9.43 -43.49
C GLU A 530 -9.44 -8.73 -44.71
N ILE A 531 -10.22 -7.90 -45.41
CA ILE A 531 -9.74 -7.08 -46.53
C ILE A 531 -8.67 -6.10 -46.06
N ALA A 532 -8.88 -5.42 -44.92
CA ALA A 532 -7.90 -4.51 -44.36
C ALA A 532 -6.58 -5.23 -44.03
N LEU A 533 -6.65 -6.45 -43.47
CA LEU A 533 -5.48 -7.29 -43.19
C LEU A 533 -4.73 -7.72 -44.47
N LEU A 534 -5.44 -7.95 -45.59
CA LEU A 534 -4.81 -8.20 -46.89
C LEU A 534 -4.11 -6.97 -47.47
N CYS A 535 -4.64 -5.77 -47.22
CA CYS A 535 -4.06 -4.52 -47.74
C CYS A 535 -2.73 -4.14 -47.07
N VAL A 536 -2.52 -4.60 -45.83
CA VAL A 536 -1.36 -4.24 -45.00
C VAL A 536 -0.30 -5.33 -44.91
N GLN A 537 -0.32 -6.31 -45.83
CA GLN A 537 0.66 -7.39 -45.90
C GLN A 537 2.09 -6.84 -46.10
N GLU A 538 3.10 -7.50 -45.52
CA GLU A 538 4.49 -7.03 -45.59
C GLU A 538 4.99 -6.96 -47.03
N ASN A 539 4.82 -8.05 -47.78
CA ASN A 539 5.21 -8.16 -49.16
C ASN A 539 4.19 -7.45 -50.07
N PRO A 540 4.58 -6.45 -50.87
CA PRO A 540 3.67 -5.77 -51.80
C PRO A 540 2.98 -6.72 -52.79
N ALA A 541 3.60 -7.84 -53.16
CA ALA A 541 3.02 -8.82 -54.08
C ALA A 541 1.86 -9.62 -53.46
N ASP A 542 1.77 -9.66 -52.13
CA ASP A 542 0.68 -10.33 -51.39
C ASP A 542 -0.51 -9.38 -51.12
N ARG A 543 -0.39 -8.10 -51.48
CA ARG A 543 -1.46 -7.10 -51.34
C ARG A 543 -2.35 -7.13 -52.59
N PRO A 544 -3.69 -7.07 -52.44
CA PRO A 544 -4.57 -7.00 -53.59
C PRO A 544 -4.38 -5.69 -54.36
N SER A 545 -4.48 -5.76 -55.69
CA SER A 545 -4.56 -4.56 -56.52
C SER A 545 -5.87 -3.81 -56.24
N MET A 546 -5.92 -2.50 -56.53
CA MET A 546 -7.14 -1.70 -56.34
C MET A 546 -8.36 -2.25 -57.11
N LEU A 547 -8.13 -2.95 -58.22
CA LEU A 547 -9.16 -3.58 -59.03
C LEU A 547 -9.74 -4.83 -58.33
N GLU A 548 -8.87 -5.63 -57.71
CA GLU A 548 -9.28 -6.78 -56.87
C GLU A 548 -9.97 -6.32 -55.59
N LEU A 549 -9.46 -5.28 -54.93
CA LEU A 549 -10.07 -4.64 -53.76
C LEU A 549 -11.48 -4.14 -54.05
N SER A 550 -11.69 -3.44 -55.17
CA SER A 550 -13.02 -2.99 -55.57
C SER A 550 -13.96 -4.15 -55.88
N SER A 551 -13.44 -5.29 -56.35
CA SER A 551 -14.24 -6.50 -56.59
C SER A 551 -14.62 -7.17 -55.27
N MET A 552 -13.67 -7.31 -54.34
CA MET A 552 -13.85 -7.90 -53.00
C MET A 552 -14.86 -7.14 -52.14
N LEU A 553 -14.88 -5.79 -52.23
CA LEU A 553 -15.84 -4.95 -51.51
C LEU A 553 -17.24 -4.96 -52.13
N LYS A 554 -17.38 -5.29 -53.42
CA LYS A 554 -18.68 -5.31 -54.13
C LYS A 554 -19.33 -6.69 -54.15
N ASN A 555 -18.57 -7.77 -53.93
CA ASN A 555 -19.06 -9.14 -54.05
C ASN A 555 -18.84 -9.93 -52.74
N GLU A 556 -19.92 -10.07 -51.96
CA GLU A 556 -19.89 -10.66 -50.61
C GLU A 556 -19.57 -12.16 -50.58
N ILE A 557 -19.61 -12.87 -51.73
CA ILE A 557 -19.45 -14.34 -51.82
C ILE A 557 -18.11 -14.73 -52.49
N ALA A 558 -17.30 -13.76 -52.95
CA ALA A 558 -16.03 -14.08 -53.62
C ALA A 558 -15.02 -14.74 -52.65
N ALA A 559 -14.38 -15.83 -53.06
CA ALA A 559 -13.31 -16.45 -52.28
C ALA A 559 -12.11 -15.50 -52.16
N MET A 560 -11.63 -15.26 -50.93
CA MET A 560 -10.47 -14.40 -50.67
C MET A 560 -9.27 -15.22 -50.25
N ASN A 561 -8.07 -14.71 -50.57
CA ASN A 561 -6.84 -15.24 -50.02
C ASN A 561 -6.79 -14.94 -48.53
N THR A 562 -6.23 -15.85 -47.74
CA THR A 562 -6.12 -15.70 -46.29
C THR A 562 -4.98 -14.72 -45.95
N PRO A 563 -5.22 -13.64 -45.17
CA PRO A 563 -4.16 -12.76 -44.69
C PRO A 563 -3.02 -13.53 -44.00
N LYS A 564 -1.76 -13.21 -44.32
CA LYS A 564 -0.58 -13.76 -43.62
C LYS A 564 -0.24 -12.88 -42.41
N THR A 565 0.60 -13.41 -41.50
CA THR A 565 1.07 -12.71 -40.31
C THR A 565 1.74 -11.37 -40.66
N PRO A 566 1.34 -10.24 -40.04
CA PRO A 566 1.93 -8.93 -40.33
C PRO A 566 3.42 -8.81 -39.91
N ALA A 567 4.17 -7.99 -40.65
CA ALA A 567 5.63 -7.79 -40.56
C ALA A 567 6.17 -7.46 -39.15
N PHE A 568 5.35 -6.84 -38.30
CA PHE A 568 5.75 -6.40 -36.97
C PHE A 568 5.69 -7.50 -35.91
N SER A 569 5.52 -8.76 -36.32
CA SER A 569 5.71 -9.92 -35.45
C SER A 569 7.21 -10.22 -35.34
N THR A 570 7.85 -9.70 -34.29
CA THR A 570 9.26 -9.97 -33.98
C THR A 570 9.45 -11.39 -33.45
N ARG A 571 9.28 -12.40 -34.30
CA ARG A 571 9.86 -13.74 -34.12
C ARG A 571 10.28 -14.29 -35.49
N ARG A 572 11.56 -14.09 -35.83
CA ARG A 572 12.30 -15.02 -36.68
C ARG A 572 13.41 -15.61 -35.82
N ASP A 573 13.64 -16.90 -36.05
CA ASP A 573 14.36 -17.84 -35.20
C ASP A 573 15.89 -17.61 -35.12
N GLU A 574 16.46 -18.18 -34.05
CA GLU A 574 17.88 -18.50 -33.76
C GLU A 574 18.73 -17.49 -32.94
N ASP A 575 18.77 -17.80 -31.63
CA ASP A 575 19.83 -17.76 -30.59
C ASP A 575 20.52 -16.46 -30.06
N GLU A 576 20.40 -16.34 -28.72
CA GLU A 576 21.24 -15.71 -27.68
C GLU A 576 21.45 -14.18 -27.65
N VAL A 577 20.60 -13.48 -26.89
CA VAL A 577 20.89 -12.98 -25.51
C VAL A 577 19.58 -12.39 -24.95
N GLN A 578 19.24 -12.84 -23.75
CA GLN A 578 18.00 -12.61 -23.03
C GLN A 578 18.06 -11.26 -22.29
N GLU A 579 17.26 -10.27 -22.70
CA GLU A 579 16.92 -9.12 -21.87
C GLU A 579 15.39 -8.91 -21.86
N SER A 580 14.86 -8.84 -20.65
CA SER A 580 13.53 -9.27 -20.24
C SER A 580 12.43 -8.23 -20.48
N THR A 581 11.36 -8.69 -21.13
CA THR A 581 10.00 -8.16 -21.03
C THR A 581 9.56 -8.10 -19.57
N ILE A 582 9.12 -6.93 -19.07
CA ILE A 582 8.38 -6.84 -17.80
C ILE A 582 6.99 -7.44 -18.06
N SER A 583 6.86 -8.74 -17.77
CA SER A 583 5.58 -9.43 -17.65
C SER A 583 4.88 -8.99 -16.36
N GLN A 584 3.54 -9.03 -16.37
CA GLN A 584 2.71 -8.97 -15.16
C GLN A 584 3.29 -9.94 -14.11
N GLN A 585 3.76 -9.44 -12.97
CA GLN A 585 4.49 -10.29 -12.02
C GLN A 585 3.52 -10.91 -11.00
N GLU A 586 3.21 -12.18 -11.21
CA GLU A 586 2.68 -13.08 -10.18
C GLU A 586 3.78 -13.27 -9.11
N ILE A 587 3.45 -13.08 -7.83
CA ILE A 587 4.42 -13.31 -6.74
C ILE A 587 4.73 -14.80 -6.60
N TRP A 588 5.87 -15.16 -6.02
CA TRP A 588 6.26 -16.56 -5.91
C TRP A 588 5.37 -17.30 -4.90
N SER A 589 4.70 -18.36 -5.35
CA SER A 589 4.02 -19.33 -4.49
C SER A 589 4.90 -20.57 -4.30
N VAL A 590 5.38 -20.78 -3.07
CA VAL A 590 6.30 -21.88 -2.74
C VAL A 590 5.61 -22.86 -1.79
N GLY A 591 5.61 -24.16 -2.11
CA GLY A 591 5.05 -25.19 -1.24
C GLY A 591 6.10 -26.15 -0.68
N TYR A 592 5.94 -26.57 0.58
CA TYR A 592 6.74 -27.66 1.18
C TYR A 592 6.01 -29.00 1.13
N TRP A 593 6.73 -30.05 0.74
CA TRP A 593 6.25 -31.44 0.78
C TRP A 593 7.36 -32.36 1.33
N TYR A 594 6.99 -33.35 2.15
CA TYR A 594 7.90 -34.41 2.59
C TYR A 594 7.22 -35.79 2.55
N SER A 595 8.04 -36.84 2.46
CA SER A 595 7.65 -38.25 2.26
C SER A 595 6.71 -38.81 3.34
N GLY A 596 6.89 -38.41 4.59
CA GLY A 596 6.03 -38.80 5.72
C GLY A 596 4.76 -37.97 5.86
N SER A 597 4.36 -37.22 4.84
CA SER A 597 3.10 -36.47 4.86
C SER A 597 1.91 -37.33 4.41
N ASP A 598 0.72 -37.03 4.93
CA ASP A 598 -0.53 -37.77 4.62
C ASP A 598 -1.10 -37.47 3.21
N LEU A 599 -0.31 -36.85 2.33
CA LEU A 599 -0.71 -36.52 0.96
C LEU A 599 0.35 -37.06 0.00
N PRO A 600 0.04 -38.10 -0.80
CA PRO A 600 0.95 -38.59 -1.83
C PRO A 600 1.36 -37.49 -2.80
N ILE A 601 2.63 -37.45 -3.21
CA ILE A 601 3.11 -36.42 -4.14
C ILE A 601 2.35 -36.44 -5.48
N LEU A 602 1.91 -37.61 -5.93
CA LEU A 602 1.10 -37.78 -7.14
C LEU A 602 -0.24 -37.03 -7.06
N ASP A 603 -0.80 -36.88 -5.85
CA ASP A 603 -2.08 -36.21 -5.62
C ASP A 603 -1.91 -34.70 -5.44
N THR A 604 -0.68 -34.22 -5.25
CA THR A 604 -0.39 -32.80 -5.10
C THR A 604 -0.77 -32.03 -6.37
N ASP A 605 -1.52 -30.94 -6.22
CA ASP A 605 -1.81 -30.01 -7.32
C ASP A 605 -0.67 -29.01 -7.49
N SER A 606 0.33 -29.38 -8.29
CA SER A 606 1.50 -28.53 -8.56
C SER A 606 1.17 -27.29 -9.39
N THR A 607 -0.04 -27.15 -9.95
CA THR A 607 -0.45 -25.96 -10.72
C THR A 607 -0.70 -24.73 -9.84
N LEU A 608 -0.85 -24.94 -8.53
CA LEU A 608 -1.02 -23.87 -7.53
C LEU A 608 0.32 -23.21 -7.12
N PHE A 609 1.44 -23.82 -7.49
CA PHE A 609 2.76 -23.45 -7.02
C PHE A 609 3.70 -23.08 -8.17
N THR A 610 4.42 -21.97 -8.01
CA THR A 610 5.58 -21.62 -8.85
C THR A 610 6.80 -22.47 -8.51
N HIS A 611 6.93 -22.81 -7.21
CA HIS A 611 8.04 -23.59 -6.69
C HIS A 611 7.54 -24.66 -5.71
N LEU A 612 8.14 -25.84 -5.74
CA LEU A 612 7.92 -26.89 -4.73
C LEU A 612 9.25 -27.35 -4.13
N THR A 613 9.30 -27.40 -2.80
CA THR A 613 10.44 -27.88 -2.02
C THR A 613 10.16 -29.29 -1.51
N CYS A 614 11.00 -30.25 -1.88
CA CYS A 614 10.98 -31.62 -1.39
C CYS A 614 11.90 -31.76 -0.18
N ALA A 615 11.39 -32.33 0.91
CA ALA A 615 12.10 -32.49 2.15
C ALA A 615 12.10 -33.94 2.67
N PHE A 616 13.09 -34.38 3.44
CA PHE A 616 14.39 -33.75 3.68
C PHE A 616 15.52 -34.68 3.25
N ALA A 617 16.58 -34.10 2.70
CA ALA A 617 17.90 -34.70 2.72
C ALA A 617 18.64 -34.31 4.01
N HIS A 618 19.65 -35.10 4.38
CA HIS A 618 20.40 -34.96 5.62
C HIS A 618 21.90 -34.86 5.35
N ILE A 619 22.68 -34.61 6.40
CA ILE A 619 24.15 -34.58 6.35
C ILE A 619 24.66 -35.86 6.99
N ASN A 620 25.47 -36.62 6.27
CA ASN A 620 26.11 -37.82 6.82
C ASN A 620 27.15 -37.42 7.86
N THR A 621 27.02 -37.94 9.09
CA THR A 621 27.89 -37.60 10.22
C THR A 621 29.35 -38.02 10.04
N SER A 622 29.62 -39.00 9.18
CA SER A 622 30.97 -39.54 8.95
C SER A 622 31.62 -38.93 7.71
N THR A 623 30.91 -38.93 6.57
CA THR A 623 31.46 -38.46 5.29
C THR A 623 31.25 -36.98 5.05
N HIS A 624 30.30 -36.35 5.77
CA HIS A 624 29.89 -34.96 5.60
C HIS A 624 29.28 -34.69 4.21
N GLU A 625 28.98 -35.75 3.46
CA GLU A 625 28.22 -35.69 2.22
C GLU A 625 26.72 -35.61 2.49
N LEU A 626 25.96 -35.16 1.50
CA LEU A 626 24.50 -35.25 1.52
C LEU A 626 24.07 -36.73 1.57
N SER A 627 23.16 -37.05 2.47
CA SER A 627 22.54 -38.37 2.61
C SER A 627 21.03 -38.29 2.47
N ILE A 628 20.45 -39.29 1.82
CA ILE A 628 18.99 -39.49 1.73
C ILE A 628 18.69 -40.85 2.35
N SER A 629 17.64 -40.92 3.17
CA SER A 629 17.28 -42.20 3.79
C SER A 629 16.75 -43.17 2.71
N PRO A 630 16.98 -44.49 2.83
CA PRO A 630 16.43 -45.45 1.88
C PRO A 630 14.90 -45.43 1.78
N SER A 631 14.21 -44.98 2.84
CA SER A 631 12.75 -44.81 2.83
C SER A 631 12.29 -43.58 2.06
N ASP A 632 13.11 -42.52 2.00
CA ASP A 632 12.77 -41.27 1.33
C ASP A 632 13.24 -41.23 -0.13
N GLU A 633 14.30 -41.99 -0.45
CA GLU A 633 14.92 -42.01 -1.77
C GLU A 633 13.95 -42.27 -2.94
N PRO A 634 12.99 -43.22 -2.85
CA PRO A 634 12.02 -43.42 -3.94
C PRO A 634 11.17 -42.18 -4.23
N TYR A 635 10.86 -41.38 -3.21
CA TYR A 635 10.07 -40.16 -3.36
C TYR A 635 10.94 -39.00 -3.83
N ILE A 636 12.13 -38.81 -3.25
CA ILE A 636 13.03 -37.71 -3.59
C ILE A 636 13.56 -37.85 -5.01
N SER A 637 13.93 -39.07 -5.43
CA SER A 637 14.48 -39.34 -6.76
C SER A 637 13.49 -39.10 -7.90
N THR A 638 12.19 -39.29 -7.65
CA THR A 638 11.12 -39.13 -8.64
C THR A 638 10.34 -37.81 -8.50
N PHE A 639 10.59 -37.03 -7.43
CA PHE A 639 9.81 -35.85 -7.07
C PHE A 639 9.63 -34.87 -8.22
N THR A 640 10.74 -34.47 -8.85
CA THR A 640 10.71 -33.47 -9.93
C THR A 640 9.90 -33.97 -11.12
N ASP A 641 10.09 -35.22 -11.52
CA ASP A 641 9.39 -35.79 -12.66
C ASP A 641 7.89 -35.91 -12.39
N VAL A 642 7.49 -36.29 -11.17
CA VAL A 642 6.07 -36.39 -10.79
C VAL A 642 5.38 -35.03 -10.80
N VAL A 643 5.94 -34.00 -10.15
CA VAL A 643 5.26 -32.70 -10.05
C VAL A 643 5.19 -31.99 -11.41
N ARG A 644 6.16 -32.24 -12.30
CA ARG A 644 6.19 -31.68 -13.65
C ARG A 644 5.18 -32.30 -14.61
N GLN A 645 4.62 -33.47 -14.30
CA GLN A 645 3.51 -34.03 -15.09
C GLN A 645 2.29 -33.11 -15.10
N LYS A 646 2.01 -32.45 -13.97
CA LYS A 646 0.89 -31.49 -13.83
C LYS A 646 1.30 -30.04 -14.11
N ASN A 647 2.53 -29.64 -13.77
CA ASN A 647 3.05 -28.29 -14.01
C ASN A 647 4.45 -28.35 -14.62
N PRO A 648 4.58 -28.39 -15.97
CA PRO A 648 5.86 -28.52 -16.65
C PRO A 648 6.85 -27.37 -16.37
N SER A 649 6.37 -26.20 -15.94
CA SER A 649 7.17 -24.99 -15.65
C SER A 649 7.62 -24.88 -14.19
N ILE A 650 7.22 -25.80 -13.31
CA ILE A 650 7.52 -25.70 -11.88
C ILE A 650 9.00 -25.82 -11.57
N ILE A 651 9.48 -24.98 -10.65
CA ILE A 651 10.84 -25.04 -10.12
C ILE A 651 10.85 -25.91 -8.85
N THR A 652 11.70 -26.92 -8.82
CA THR A 652 11.80 -27.86 -7.69
C THR A 652 13.08 -27.65 -6.91
N LEU A 653 12.99 -27.66 -5.58
CA LEU A 653 14.14 -27.55 -4.68
C LEU A 653 14.26 -28.80 -3.79
N LEU A 654 15.48 -29.25 -3.56
CA LEU A 654 15.78 -30.26 -2.54
C LEU A 654 16.17 -29.56 -1.24
N SER A 655 15.38 -29.78 -0.19
CA SER A 655 15.66 -29.22 1.13
C SER A 655 16.55 -30.12 1.96
N ILE A 656 17.54 -29.49 2.60
CA ILE A 656 18.56 -30.12 3.41
C ILE A 656 18.32 -29.69 4.86
N TRP A 657 18.03 -30.67 5.70
CA TRP A 657 17.84 -30.47 7.13
C TRP A 657 19.18 -30.33 7.85
N THR A 658 19.37 -29.22 8.57
CA THR A 658 20.65 -28.88 9.20
C THR A 658 20.82 -29.35 10.64
N GLY A 659 19.95 -30.15 11.26
CA GLY A 659 20.42 -30.79 12.49
C GLY A 659 19.49 -31.49 13.47
N ASP A 660 20.16 -32.39 14.19
CA ASP A 660 19.86 -32.94 15.51
C ASP A 660 19.73 -31.85 16.62
N SER A 661 19.45 -32.25 17.86
CA SER A 661 19.11 -31.35 18.98
C SER A 661 20.12 -30.23 19.28
N ASN A 662 21.37 -30.31 18.77
CA ASN A 662 22.43 -29.31 19.01
C ASN A 662 23.11 -28.81 17.71
N PHE A 663 22.62 -29.15 16.52
CA PHE A 663 23.25 -28.81 15.23
C PHE A 663 24.70 -29.29 15.08
N SER A 664 25.08 -30.33 15.84
CA SER A 664 26.48 -30.72 16.02
C SER A 664 27.11 -31.17 14.71
N THR A 665 26.38 -31.98 13.95
CA THR A 665 26.76 -32.48 12.64
C THR A 665 26.93 -31.36 11.62
N PHE A 666 26.00 -30.40 11.58
CA PHE A 666 26.05 -29.31 10.61
C PHE A 666 27.22 -28.36 10.85
N PHE A 667 27.48 -27.98 12.10
CA PHE A 667 28.63 -27.11 12.37
C PHE A 667 29.97 -27.83 12.21
N SER A 668 30.05 -29.13 12.51
CA SER A 668 31.23 -29.93 12.17
C SER A 668 31.51 -29.94 10.65
N MET A 669 30.46 -29.96 9.83
CA MET A 669 30.55 -29.78 8.38
C MET A 669 30.93 -28.35 7.98
N ALA A 670 30.30 -27.33 8.57
CA ALA A 670 30.52 -25.94 8.18
C ALA A 670 31.93 -25.41 8.55
N THR A 671 32.51 -25.84 9.68
CA THR A 671 33.77 -25.26 10.19
C THR A 671 34.99 -25.64 9.35
N GLN A 672 35.06 -26.86 8.80
CA GLN A 672 36.26 -27.35 8.09
C GLN A 672 36.13 -27.20 6.56
N PRO A 673 37.11 -26.60 5.86
CA PRO A 673 37.06 -26.43 4.40
C PRO A 673 36.88 -27.72 3.61
N SER A 674 37.54 -28.81 4.02
CA SER A 674 37.39 -30.13 3.38
C SER A 674 35.98 -30.68 3.54
N HIS A 675 35.39 -30.57 4.73
CA HIS A 675 34.03 -31.05 4.99
C HIS A 675 32.98 -30.23 4.24
N ARG A 676 33.13 -28.90 4.21
CA ARG A 676 32.28 -28.02 3.38
C ARG A 676 32.35 -28.42 1.92
N SER A 677 33.54 -28.69 1.41
CA SER A 677 33.72 -29.10 0.01
C SER A 677 32.98 -30.41 -0.28
N SER A 678 33.14 -31.43 0.57
CA SER A 678 32.41 -32.70 0.44
C SER A 678 30.89 -32.51 0.45
N PHE A 679 30.37 -31.69 1.37
CA PHE A 679 28.94 -31.37 1.43
C PHE A 679 28.45 -30.65 0.18
N ILE A 680 29.14 -29.59 -0.23
CA ILE A 680 28.76 -28.77 -1.39
C ILE A 680 28.77 -29.63 -2.66
N GLU A 681 29.84 -30.37 -2.92
CA GLU A 681 29.97 -31.20 -4.12
C GLU A 681 28.92 -32.30 -4.17
N SER A 682 28.71 -33.01 -3.06
CA SER A 682 27.68 -34.05 -2.98
C SER A 682 26.26 -33.51 -3.10
N SER A 683 25.98 -32.30 -2.56
CA SER A 683 24.66 -31.67 -2.68
C SER A 683 24.33 -31.27 -4.13
N ILE A 684 25.29 -30.68 -4.84
CA ILE A 684 25.14 -30.30 -6.26
C ILE A 684 24.98 -31.57 -7.11
N ARG A 685 25.84 -32.57 -6.90
CA ARG A 685 25.76 -33.87 -7.60
C ARG A 685 24.39 -34.51 -7.42
N THR A 686 23.87 -34.53 -6.20
CA THR A 686 22.57 -35.15 -5.89
C THR A 686 21.40 -34.37 -6.48
N ALA A 687 21.42 -33.02 -6.38
CA ALA A 687 20.39 -32.19 -7.01
C ALA A 687 20.32 -32.44 -8.53
N ARG A 688 21.47 -32.53 -9.20
CA ARG A 688 21.52 -32.83 -10.64
C ARG A 688 21.09 -34.25 -10.97
N LEU A 689 21.52 -35.23 -10.17
CA LEU A 689 21.13 -36.64 -10.33
C LEU A 689 19.60 -36.81 -10.28
N TYR A 690 18.93 -36.11 -9.35
CA TYR A 690 17.48 -36.15 -9.18
C TYR A 690 16.75 -34.96 -9.82
N ARG A 691 17.42 -34.29 -10.76
CA ARG A 691 16.86 -33.25 -11.65
C ARG A 691 16.24 -32.05 -10.92
N PHE A 692 16.63 -31.78 -9.67
CA PHE A 692 16.22 -30.59 -8.96
C PHE A 692 16.81 -29.32 -9.58
N HIS A 693 16.06 -28.23 -9.49
CA HIS A 693 16.45 -26.91 -9.99
C HIS A 693 17.12 -26.06 -8.91
N GLY A 694 17.05 -26.48 -7.64
CA GLY A 694 17.62 -25.74 -6.53
C GLY A 694 17.84 -26.57 -5.27
N LEU A 695 18.48 -25.92 -4.30
CA LEU A 695 18.84 -26.43 -2.99
C LEU A 695 18.31 -25.46 -1.93
N ASP A 696 17.70 -26.00 -0.87
CA ASP A 696 17.15 -25.23 0.26
C ASP A 696 17.85 -25.64 1.56
N LEU A 697 18.38 -24.68 2.32
CA LEU A 697 19.00 -24.94 3.63
C LEU A 697 17.99 -24.68 4.75
N TYR A 698 17.57 -25.70 5.49
CA TYR A 698 16.53 -25.58 6.51
C TYR A 698 17.02 -25.98 7.91
N GLY A 699 16.84 -25.09 8.89
CA GLY A 699 17.02 -25.40 10.32
C GLY A 699 18.03 -24.53 11.08
N VAL A 700 18.87 -23.75 10.39
CA VAL A 700 19.87 -22.87 11.03
C VAL A 700 19.18 -21.72 11.77
N LYS A 701 19.60 -21.42 13.01
CA LYS A 701 19.06 -20.33 13.86
C LYS A 701 20.17 -19.45 14.48
N PRO A 702 19.87 -18.17 14.80
CA PRO A 702 20.84 -17.24 15.37
C PRO A 702 20.99 -17.39 16.89
N ASP A 703 20.56 -18.52 17.48
CA ASP A 703 20.80 -18.87 18.89
C ASP A 703 22.08 -19.70 19.09
N THR A 704 22.86 -19.86 18.03
CA THR A 704 24.15 -20.55 18.01
C THR A 704 25.31 -19.57 18.28
N SER A 705 26.56 -20.03 18.31
CA SER A 705 27.70 -19.13 18.59
C SER A 705 28.01 -18.18 17.41
N THR A 706 28.64 -17.04 17.67
CA THR A 706 29.08 -16.10 16.63
C THR A 706 30.07 -16.75 15.64
N SER A 707 30.93 -17.67 16.11
CA SER A 707 31.83 -18.43 15.23
C SER A 707 31.06 -19.33 14.29
N ASN A 708 30.03 -20.02 14.80
CA ASN A 708 29.18 -20.89 14.01
C ASN A 708 28.42 -20.10 12.93
N MET A 709 27.88 -18.93 13.26
CA MET A 709 27.23 -18.06 12.26
C MET A 709 28.19 -17.50 11.22
N ARG A 710 29.46 -17.27 11.60
CA ARG A 710 30.52 -16.93 10.63
C ARG A 710 30.79 -18.10 9.68
N ASP A 711 30.85 -19.32 10.18
CA ASP A 711 31.06 -20.52 9.37
C ASP A 711 29.88 -20.77 8.41
N VAL A 712 28.64 -20.47 8.82
CA VAL A 712 27.49 -20.45 7.90
C VAL A 712 27.68 -19.44 6.77
N GLY A 713 28.20 -18.26 7.09
CA GLY A 713 28.51 -17.25 6.07
C GLY A 713 29.53 -17.74 5.05
N ILE A 714 30.58 -18.42 5.52
CA ILE A 714 31.62 -19.02 4.67
C ILE A 714 31.04 -20.16 3.82
N LEU A 715 30.20 -21.01 4.42
CA LEU A 715 29.51 -22.08 3.70
C LEU A 715 28.69 -21.55 2.53
N LEU A 716 27.90 -20.48 2.74
CA LEU A 716 27.08 -19.88 1.68
C LEU A 716 27.94 -19.26 0.55
N ASP A 717 29.09 -18.65 0.91
CA ASP A 717 30.06 -18.11 -0.06
C ASP A 717 30.66 -19.24 -0.94
N ASP A 718 31.13 -20.31 -0.29
CA ASP A 718 31.73 -21.46 -0.95
C ASP A 718 30.70 -22.18 -1.84
N TRP A 719 29.46 -22.34 -1.34
CA TRP A 719 28.39 -23.05 -2.03
C TRP A 719 27.94 -22.31 -3.29
N ARG A 720 27.71 -20.99 -3.21
CA ARG A 720 27.37 -20.19 -4.40
C ARG A 720 28.50 -20.20 -5.42
N THR A 721 29.75 -20.14 -4.96
CA THR A 721 30.92 -20.24 -5.84
C THR A 721 30.95 -21.56 -6.60
N ALA A 722 30.68 -22.68 -5.92
CA ALA A 722 30.64 -24.00 -6.55
C ALA A 722 29.47 -24.15 -7.53
N ILE A 723 28.26 -23.66 -7.19
CA ILE A 723 27.10 -23.66 -8.10
C ILE A 723 27.40 -22.88 -9.38
N ASN A 724 28.01 -21.69 -9.25
CA ASN A 724 28.38 -20.85 -10.39
C ASN A 724 29.51 -21.46 -11.23
N ARG A 725 30.33 -22.34 -10.66
CA ARG A 725 31.36 -23.08 -11.40
C ARG A 725 30.73 -24.26 -12.14
N GLU A 726 29.93 -25.07 -11.46
CA GLU A 726 29.24 -26.23 -12.06
C GLU A 726 28.38 -25.83 -13.26
N SER A 727 27.62 -24.73 -13.16
CA SER A 727 26.77 -24.24 -14.26
C SER A 727 27.52 -23.65 -15.45
N LYS A 728 28.82 -23.37 -15.34
CA LYS A 728 29.66 -23.02 -16.49
C LYS A 728 30.20 -24.26 -17.19
N ASP A 729 30.43 -25.31 -16.41
CA ASP A 729 30.95 -26.59 -16.88
C ASP A 729 29.82 -27.51 -17.38
N SER A 730 28.56 -27.24 -17.01
CA SER A 730 27.35 -27.90 -17.47
C SER A 730 26.52 -26.98 -18.37
N THR A 731 25.75 -27.53 -19.31
CA THR A 731 24.79 -26.75 -20.13
C THR A 731 23.50 -26.39 -19.36
N GLN A 732 23.50 -26.54 -18.03
CA GLN A 732 22.33 -26.31 -17.18
C GLN A 732 22.41 -24.96 -16.46
N SER A 733 21.24 -24.35 -16.20
CA SER A 733 21.18 -23.12 -15.42
C SER A 733 21.74 -23.32 -14.00
N PRO A 734 22.34 -22.28 -13.38
CA PRO A 734 22.75 -22.32 -11.98
C PRO A 734 21.61 -22.79 -11.06
N LEU A 735 21.94 -23.64 -10.08
CA LEU A 735 20.97 -24.05 -9.06
C LEU A 735 20.49 -22.83 -8.26
N VAL A 736 19.18 -22.75 -8.04
CA VAL A 736 18.59 -21.80 -7.09
C VAL A 736 19.04 -22.21 -5.68
N LEU A 737 19.54 -21.27 -4.88
CA LEU A 737 19.97 -21.50 -3.50
C LEU A 737 19.12 -20.66 -2.56
N THR A 738 18.38 -21.34 -1.69
CA THR A 738 17.45 -20.72 -0.74
C THR A 738 17.76 -21.16 0.68
N MET A 739 17.26 -20.43 1.67
CA MET A 739 17.38 -20.86 3.06
C MET A 739 16.18 -20.45 3.92
N ALA A 740 15.96 -21.20 4.99
CA ALA A 740 15.02 -20.83 6.05
C ALA A 740 15.66 -19.79 6.98
N GLY A 741 14.97 -18.69 7.20
CA GLY A 741 15.32 -17.68 8.19
C GLY A 741 14.36 -17.72 9.37
N HIS A 742 14.88 -17.75 10.58
CA HIS A 742 14.08 -17.54 11.79
C HIS A 742 13.46 -16.14 11.80
N TYR A 743 12.25 -15.98 12.36
CA TYR A 743 11.55 -14.69 12.35
C TYR A 743 12.37 -13.54 12.96
N LEU A 744 13.16 -13.84 14.01
CA LEU A 744 14.18 -12.93 14.52
C LEU A 744 15.53 -13.24 13.89
N PRO A 745 16.12 -12.32 13.10
CA PRO A 745 17.43 -12.50 12.48
C PRO A 745 18.60 -12.44 13.47
N SER A 746 18.35 -11.96 14.69
CA SER A 746 19.34 -11.89 15.76
C SER A 746 18.74 -12.28 17.09
N LYS A 747 19.53 -12.97 17.92
CA LYS A 747 19.18 -13.29 19.30
C LYS A 747 20.40 -13.06 20.17
N ASN A 748 20.25 -12.23 21.21
CA ASN A 748 21.37 -11.78 22.05
C ASN A 748 22.48 -11.13 21.21
N ILE A 749 23.72 -11.60 21.33
CA ILE A 749 24.88 -11.12 20.57
C ILE A 749 25.08 -11.83 19.22
N THR A 750 24.29 -12.87 18.94
CA THR A 750 24.40 -13.66 17.71
C THR A 750 23.40 -13.16 16.66
N SER A 751 23.84 -13.10 15.41
CA SER A 751 23.04 -12.74 14.24
C SER A 751 23.40 -13.65 13.08
N TYR A 752 22.46 -13.90 12.18
CA TYR A 752 22.76 -14.50 10.89
C TYR A 752 23.79 -13.65 10.11
N PRO A 753 24.60 -14.28 9.22
CA PRO A 753 25.62 -13.60 8.42
C PRO A 753 25.00 -12.81 7.25
N MET A 754 24.41 -11.64 7.55
CA MET A 754 23.62 -10.83 6.61
C MET A 754 24.30 -10.58 5.26
N GLU A 755 25.57 -10.18 5.27
CA GLU A 755 26.29 -9.87 4.03
C GLU A 755 26.46 -11.09 3.11
N SER A 756 26.73 -12.25 3.69
CA SER A 756 26.84 -13.49 2.92
C SER A 756 25.47 -13.94 2.40
N ILE A 757 24.42 -13.87 3.23
CA ILE A 757 23.05 -14.19 2.80
C ILE A 757 22.64 -13.30 1.62
N ARG A 758 22.83 -11.98 1.75
CA ARG A 758 22.47 -10.99 0.73
C ARG A 758 23.19 -11.24 -0.59
N ARG A 759 24.45 -11.67 -0.56
CA ARG A 759 25.26 -11.94 -1.76
C ARG A 759 24.96 -13.29 -2.41
N ASN A 760 24.70 -14.33 -1.61
CA ASN A 760 24.76 -15.71 -2.10
C ASN A 760 23.41 -16.41 -2.20
N VAL A 761 22.41 -16.00 -1.43
CA VAL A 761 21.10 -16.65 -1.42
C VAL A 761 20.17 -15.90 -2.37
N ASP A 762 19.40 -16.65 -3.17
CA ASP A 762 18.38 -16.08 -4.07
C ASP A 762 17.27 -15.42 -3.24
N TRP A 763 16.76 -16.13 -2.24
CA TRP A 763 15.82 -15.61 -1.25
C TRP A 763 15.81 -16.41 0.06
N VAL A 764 15.35 -15.75 1.12
CA VAL A 764 15.15 -16.34 2.46
C VAL A 764 13.65 -16.50 2.70
N HIS A 765 13.18 -17.69 3.06
CA HIS A 765 11.82 -17.80 3.61
C HIS A 765 11.84 -17.57 5.10
N ILE A 766 11.04 -16.62 5.53
CA ILE A 766 10.93 -16.28 6.94
C ILE A 766 9.93 -17.22 7.59
N VAL A 767 10.43 -18.12 8.45
CA VAL A 767 9.62 -19.01 9.28
C VAL A 767 8.88 -18.14 10.30
N SER A 768 7.63 -17.81 9.98
CA SER A 768 6.80 -16.78 10.64
C SER A 768 5.57 -17.39 11.30
N TYR A 769 5.80 -18.52 11.97
CA TYR A 769 4.83 -19.30 12.71
C TYR A 769 5.54 -19.99 13.88
N ASP A 770 4.79 -20.74 14.68
CA ASP A 770 5.26 -21.45 15.88
C ASP A 770 5.72 -20.52 17.01
N TYR A 771 5.17 -19.29 17.05
CA TYR A 771 5.47 -18.29 18.08
C TYR A 771 5.06 -18.72 19.48
N HIS A 772 3.93 -19.40 19.58
CA HIS A 772 3.39 -19.92 20.84
C HIS A 772 3.02 -21.39 20.64
N LEU A 773 3.64 -22.26 21.43
CA LEU A 773 3.46 -23.71 21.38
C LEU A 773 2.78 -24.19 22.64
N SER A 774 1.83 -25.11 22.50
CA SER A 774 1.09 -25.70 23.62
C SER A 774 1.94 -26.48 24.60
N THR A 775 3.11 -26.95 24.17
CA THR A 775 4.09 -27.63 25.02
C THR A 775 4.95 -26.69 25.86
N ALA A 776 5.04 -25.40 25.50
CA ALA A 776 5.91 -24.42 26.13
C ALA A 776 5.16 -23.28 26.82
N ALA A 777 3.98 -22.90 26.30
CA ALA A 777 3.17 -21.82 26.83
C ALA A 777 2.05 -22.35 27.72
N ASN A 778 1.93 -21.80 28.93
CA ASN A 778 0.81 -22.04 29.85
C ASN A 778 -0.41 -21.13 29.55
N PHE A 779 -0.50 -20.62 28.33
CA PHE A 779 -1.58 -19.78 27.83
C PHE A 779 -1.83 -20.06 26.34
N THR A 780 -3.06 -19.85 25.88
CA THR A 780 -3.45 -19.91 24.47
C THR A 780 -2.78 -18.79 23.67
N GLY A 781 -2.18 -19.10 22.53
CA GLY A 781 -1.40 -18.11 21.78
C GLY A 781 -1.67 -18.12 20.29
N ALA A 782 -1.49 -16.96 19.66
CA ALA A 782 -1.52 -16.80 18.21
C ALA A 782 -0.19 -17.29 17.60
N HIS A 783 -0.09 -18.58 17.30
CA HIS A 783 1.18 -19.18 16.87
C HIS A 783 1.72 -18.62 15.54
N SER A 784 0.86 -18.05 14.68
CA SER A 784 1.23 -17.47 13.38
C SER A 784 0.88 -15.97 13.27
N ALA A 785 0.84 -15.24 14.39
CA ALA A 785 0.42 -13.84 14.44
C ALA A 785 1.12 -12.94 13.40
N LEU A 786 0.33 -12.26 12.54
CA LEU A 786 0.87 -11.23 11.65
C LEU A 786 1.33 -10.00 12.44
N TYR A 787 0.52 -9.60 13.41
CA TYR A 787 0.80 -8.50 14.34
C TYR A 787 0.60 -8.99 15.77
N ASP A 788 1.37 -8.41 16.69
CA ASP A 788 1.13 -8.55 18.12
C ASP A 788 1.39 -7.17 18.76
N PRO A 789 0.34 -6.46 19.23
CA PRO A 789 0.52 -5.16 19.85
C PRO A 789 1.15 -5.26 21.25
N SER A 790 1.16 -6.45 21.85
CA SER A 790 1.62 -6.68 23.22
C SER A 790 3.08 -7.13 23.30
N SER A 791 3.70 -7.52 22.17
CA SER A 791 5.06 -8.04 22.15
C SER A 791 5.75 -7.88 20.78
N ASN A 792 7.04 -8.18 20.74
CA ASN A 792 7.82 -8.22 19.50
C ASN A 792 7.76 -9.60 18.80
N ILE A 793 6.86 -10.49 19.25
CA ILE A 793 6.70 -11.85 18.71
C ILE A 793 5.60 -11.81 17.64
N SER A 794 5.94 -11.30 16.46
CA SER A 794 5.03 -11.28 15.32
C SER A 794 5.78 -11.33 13.99
N THR A 795 5.05 -11.68 12.94
CA THR A 795 5.56 -11.68 11.57
C THR A 795 6.02 -10.29 11.14
N ASP A 796 5.21 -9.24 11.36
CA ASP A 796 5.54 -7.89 10.93
C ASP A 796 6.79 -7.35 11.63
N TYR A 797 6.95 -7.63 12.92
CA TYR A 797 8.17 -7.28 13.65
C TYR A 797 9.40 -8.00 13.04
N GLY A 798 9.30 -9.30 12.80
CA GLY A 798 10.37 -10.10 12.20
C GLY A 798 10.78 -9.58 10.81
N ILE A 799 9.82 -9.32 9.93
CA ILE A 799 10.08 -8.77 8.59
C ILE A 799 10.79 -7.42 8.67
N LYS A 800 10.35 -6.52 9.56
CA LYS A 800 11.01 -5.22 9.78
C LYS A 800 12.44 -5.38 10.28
N GLU A 801 12.72 -6.35 11.14
CA GLU A 801 14.07 -6.63 11.63
C GLU A 801 15.00 -7.17 10.55
N TRP A 802 14.51 -8.02 9.64
CA TRP A 802 15.30 -8.48 8.49
C TRP A 802 15.65 -7.32 7.56
N ILE A 803 14.70 -6.42 7.30
CA ILE A 803 14.91 -5.21 6.47
C ILE A 803 15.88 -4.24 7.14
N SER A 804 15.72 -3.97 8.44
CA SER A 804 16.59 -3.03 9.17
C SER A 804 18.05 -3.47 9.20
N ARG A 805 18.29 -4.78 9.03
CA ARG A 805 19.62 -5.41 8.96
C ARG A 805 20.17 -5.54 7.53
N GLY A 806 19.45 -5.01 6.54
CA GLY A 806 19.93 -4.86 5.18
C GLY A 806 19.57 -5.99 4.21
N LEU A 807 18.65 -6.91 4.56
CA LEU A 807 18.09 -7.85 3.59
C LEU A 807 16.94 -7.16 2.82
N PRO A 808 17.02 -7.03 1.48
CA PRO A 808 15.95 -6.44 0.68
C PRO A 808 14.64 -7.22 0.75
N ALA A 809 13.51 -6.52 0.63
CA ALA A 809 12.18 -7.12 0.63
C ALA A 809 11.97 -8.16 -0.49
N ASP A 810 12.46 -7.86 -1.68
CA ASP A 810 12.44 -8.72 -2.86
C ASP A 810 13.37 -9.93 -2.78
N LYS A 811 14.10 -10.10 -1.66
CA LYS A 811 14.86 -11.32 -1.31
C LYS A 811 14.20 -12.12 -0.19
N MET A 812 12.98 -11.79 0.20
CA MET A 812 12.27 -12.48 1.27
C MET A 812 10.95 -13.09 0.79
N VAL A 813 10.65 -14.28 1.32
CA VAL A 813 9.41 -15.01 1.08
C VAL A 813 8.72 -15.21 2.43
N LEU A 814 7.43 -14.85 2.52
CA LEU A 814 6.66 -14.93 3.77
C LEU A 814 6.26 -16.37 4.10
N GLY A 815 6.55 -16.86 5.31
CA GLY A 815 6.09 -18.17 5.77
C GLY A 815 4.59 -18.18 6.13
N LEU A 816 3.87 -19.19 5.66
CA LEU A 816 2.46 -19.43 5.98
C LEU A 816 2.31 -20.81 6.63
N ALA A 817 1.61 -20.88 7.76
CA ALA A 817 1.33 -22.13 8.45
C ALA A 817 -0.03 -22.68 8.04
N TYR A 818 -0.06 -23.89 7.48
CA TYR A 818 -1.31 -24.63 7.22
C TYR A 818 -1.63 -25.59 8.37
N HIS A 819 -1.21 -25.25 9.58
CA HIS A 819 -1.45 -26.01 10.79
C HIS A 819 -1.81 -25.05 11.92
N GLY A 820 -2.21 -25.61 13.05
CA GLY A 820 -2.52 -24.89 14.26
C GLY A 820 -2.08 -25.66 15.49
N TYR A 821 -2.32 -25.08 16.66
CA TYR A 821 -2.03 -25.68 17.95
C TYR A 821 -3.26 -25.68 18.85
N ALA A 822 -3.42 -26.76 19.61
CA ALA A 822 -4.53 -27.00 20.51
C ALA A 822 -4.07 -27.00 21.97
N TRP A 823 -4.79 -26.25 22.79
CA TRP A 823 -4.59 -26.12 24.23
C TRP A 823 -5.80 -26.64 25.00
N THR A 824 -5.54 -27.23 26.16
CA THR A 824 -6.58 -27.47 27.17
C THR A 824 -6.70 -26.21 28.04
N LEU A 825 -7.81 -25.49 27.96
CA LEU A 825 -8.12 -24.33 28.79
C LEU A 825 -8.22 -24.71 30.28
N VAL A 826 -7.74 -23.81 31.14
CA VAL A 826 -7.96 -23.92 32.60
C VAL A 826 -9.43 -23.68 32.94
N ASP A 827 -10.03 -22.67 32.31
CA ASP A 827 -11.44 -22.31 32.42
C ASP A 827 -12.03 -22.15 31.00
N PRO A 828 -13.00 -22.97 30.59
CA PRO A 828 -13.67 -22.85 29.30
C PRO A 828 -14.34 -21.49 29.02
N MET A 829 -14.67 -20.72 30.06
CA MET A 829 -15.24 -19.38 29.92
C MET A 829 -14.17 -18.33 29.60
N ALA A 830 -12.93 -18.53 30.05
CA ALA A 830 -11.77 -17.71 29.68
C ALA A 830 -11.12 -18.30 28.41
N ASN A 831 -11.58 -17.86 27.23
CA ASN A 831 -11.27 -18.50 25.95
C ASN A 831 -10.79 -17.54 24.85
N ALA A 832 -10.40 -16.32 25.23
CA ALA A 832 -9.69 -15.40 24.35
C ALA A 832 -8.24 -15.85 24.12
N ILE A 833 -7.57 -15.32 23.09
CA ILE A 833 -6.10 -15.43 22.96
C ILE A 833 -5.46 -14.84 24.22
N GLY A 834 -4.49 -15.54 24.79
CA GLY A 834 -3.83 -15.21 26.06
C GLY A 834 -4.47 -15.86 27.29
N SER A 835 -5.58 -16.60 27.12
CA SER A 835 -6.23 -17.27 28.26
C SER A 835 -5.40 -18.42 28.82
N PRO A 836 -5.41 -18.66 30.15
CA PRO A 836 -4.63 -19.73 30.78
C PRO A 836 -4.93 -21.12 30.22
N GLY A 837 -3.86 -21.85 29.87
CA GLY A 837 -3.90 -23.21 29.35
C GLY A 837 -3.10 -24.18 30.24
N ARG A 838 -3.59 -25.42 30.35
CA ARG A 838 -2.95 -26.52 31.09
C ARG A 838 -1.87 -27.26 30.30
N GLY A 839 -1.80 -27.02 28.98
CA GLY A 839 -0.89 -27.69 28.07
C GLY A 839 -1.60 -28.17 26.79
N PRO A 840 -0.97 -29.07 26.03
CA PRO A 840 -1.51 -29.60 24.77
C PRO A 840 -2.89 -30.25 24.91
N ALA A 841 -3.69 -30.14 23.85
CA ALA A 841 -4.95 -30.85 23.68
C ALA A 841 -4.96 -31.60 22.34
N VAL A 842 -5.84 -32.59 22.21
CA VAL A 842 -6.06 -33.41 21.00
C VAL A 842 -4.89 -34.33 20.62
N THR A 843 -3.71 -33.77 20.35
CA THR A 843 -2.48 -34.51 20.03
C THR A 843 -1.44 -34.35 21.15
N LEU A 844 -0.38 -35.17 21.14
CA LEU A 844 0.63 -35.16 22.22
C LEU A 844 1.31 -33.80 22.38
N ASP A 845 1.56 -33.10 21.28
CA ASP A 845 2.18 -31.77 21.26
C ASP A 845 1.19 -30.64 20.99
N GLY A 846 -0.06 -30.98 20.67
CA GLY A 846 -1.15 -30.06 20.35
C GLY A 846 -1.15 -29.63 18.89
N SER A 847 -0.19 -30.05 18.06
CA SER A 847 -0.16 -29.72 16.64
C SER A 847 -1.34 -30.37 15.90
N MET A 848 -1.95 -29.63 14.98
CA MET A 848 -3.06 -30.10 14.15
C MET A 848 -2.96 -29.54 12.74
N SER A 849 -3.06 -30.38 11.72
CA SER A 849 -3.17 -29.91 10.32
C SER A 849 -4.48 -29.16 10.10
N TYR A 850 -4.50 -28.17 9.20
CA TYR A 850 -5.72 -27.43 8.89
C TYR A 850 -6.88 -28.37 8.49
N ARG A 851 -6.65 -29.39 7.65
CA ARG A 851 -7.61 -30.44 7.33
C ARG A 851 -8.16 -31.16 8.56
N PHE A 852 -7.30 -31.48 9.53
CA PHE A 852 -7.75 -32.13 10.76
C PHE A 852 -8.55 -31.16 11.63
N ILE A 853 -8.16 -29.88 11.71
CA ILE A 853 -8.91 -28.84 12.39
C ILE A 853 -10.31 -28.70 11.76
N LYS A 854 -10.43 -28.64 10.43
CA LYS A 854 -11.74 -28.59 9.75
C LYS A 854 -12.62 -29.81 10.06
N SER A 855 -12.01 -31.00 10.09
CA SER A 855 -12.73 -32.23 10.46
C SER A 855 -13.17 -32.21 11.92
N TYR A 856 -12.30 -31.77 12.83
CA TYR A 856 -12.58 -31.61 14.25
C TYR A 856 -13.72 -30.62 14.49
N MET A 857 -13.70 -29.46 13.80
CA MET A 857 -14.74 -28.44 13.88
C MET A 857 -16.10 -28.98 13.43
N LYS A 858 -16.15 -29.80 12.36
CA LYS A 858 -17.39 -30.44 11.90
C LYS A 858 -17.98 -31.39 12.94
N CYS A 859 -17.13 -32.08 13.68
CA CYS A 859 -17.56 -33.05 14.69
C CYS A 859 -17.90 -32.42 16.05
N TYR A 860 -17.21 -31.35 16.44
CA TYR A 860 -17.19 -30.88 17.83
C TYR A 860 -17.29 -29.35 18.03
N GLY A 861 -17.28 -28.52 16.97
CA GLY A 861 -17.09 -27.08 17.11
C GLY A 861 -18.37 -26.25 17.08
N GLU A 862 -18.57 -25.37 18.07
CA GLU A 862 -19.70 -24.42 18.09
C GLU A 862 -19.28 -22.94 18.03
N LYS A 863 -18.00 -22.61 18.30
CA LYS A 863 -17.51 -21.21 18.31
C LYS A 863 -16.22 -21.05 17.51
N VAL A 864 -16.30 -20.28 16.43
CA VAL A 864 -15.17 -19.88 15.58
C VAL A 864 -14.97 -18.37 15.72
N GLY A 865 -13.75 -17.96 16.04
CA GLY A 865 -13.36 -16.56 16.10
C GLY A 865 -12.28 -16.25 15.07
N TYR A 866 -12.42 -15.12 14.40
CA TYR A 866 -11.30 -14.47 13.71
C TYR A 866 -10.84 -13.29 14.57
N ASN A 867 -9.55 -13.23 14.85
CA ASN A 867 -8.95 -12.13 15.58
C ASN A 867 -8.20 -11.22 14.60
N SER A 868 -8.78 -10.06 14.29
CA SER A 868 -8.21 -9.08 13.36
C SER A 868 -6.97 -8.36 13.93
N THR A 869 -6.77 -8.37 15.25
CA THR A 869 -5.58 -7.80 15.88
C THR A 869 -4.35 -8.65 15.57
N TYR A 870 -4.47 -9.98 15.70
CA TYR A 870 -3.36 -10.91 15.44
C TYR A 870 -3.35 -11.46 14.00
N VAL A 871 -4.46 -11.33 13.26
CA VAL A 871 -4.69 -11.93 11.95
C VAL A 871 -4.53 -13.46 12.02
N THR A 872 -5.37 -14.06 12.86
CA THR A 872 -5.41 -15.51 13.08
C THR A 872 -6.83 -15.93 13.44
N ASN A 873 -7.12 -17.21 13.27
CA ASN A 873 -8.38 -17.84 13.61
C ASN A 873 -8.22 -18.70 14.87
N TYR A 874 -9.33 -18.92 15.56
CA TYR A 874 -9.39 -19.92 16.61
C TYR A 874 -10.76 -20.58 16.67
N CYS A 875 -10.82 -21.79 17.20
CA CYS A 875 -12.08 -22.44 17.53
C CYS A 875 -12.04 -23.09 18.91
N ILE A 876 -13.22 -23.18 19.54
CA ILE A 876 -13.37 -23.69 20.90
C ILE A 876 -14.40 -24.82 20.92
N SER A 877 -14.05 -25.91 21.59
CA SER A 877 -14.95 -27.04 21.88
C SER A 877 -14.75 -27.51 23.31
N GLY A 878 -15.71 -27.22 24.19
CA GLY A 878 -15.56 -27.45 25.64
C GLY A 878 -14.34 -26.73 26.19
N SER A 879 -13.39 -27.47 26.77
CA SER A 879 -12.11 -26.95 27.26
C SER A 879 -11.00 -26.93 26.21
N VAL A 880 -11.25 -27.35 24.96
CA VAL A 880 -10.24 -27.34 23.91
C VAL A 880 -10.29 -26.02 23.16
N TRP A 881 -9.15 -25.33 23.07
CA TRP A 881 -8.96 -24.12 22.29
C TRP A 881 -7.93 -24.40 21.19
N ILE A 882 -8.23 -24.09 19.93
CA ILE A 882 -7.36 -24.36 18.79
C ILE A 882 -7.10 -23.06 18.05
N GLY A 883 -5.85 -22.63 17.92
CA GLY A 883 -5.44 -21.46 17.14
C GLY A 883 -4.82 -21.89 15.81
N TYR A 884 -5.22 -21.26 14.70
CA TYR A 884 -4.82 -21.63 13.33
C TYR A 884 -5.06 -20.47 12.35
N ASP A 885 -4.63 -20.59 11.09
CA ASP A 885 -5.02 -19.66 10.02
C ASP A 885 -6.10 -20.26 9.11
N ASP A 886 -7.21 -19.53 8.92
CA ASP A 886 -8.22 -19.83 7.89
C ASP A 886 -8.04 -18.93 6.66
N VAL A 887 -8.88 -19.11 5.65
CA VAL A 887 -8.85 -18.42 4.34
C VAL A 887 -8.67 -16.90 4.47
N GLU A 888 -9.38 -16.25 5.39
CA GLU A 888 -9.29 -14.80 5.61
C GLU A 888 -7.90 -14.36 6.11
N ALA A 889 -7.31 -15.11 7.05
CA ALA A 889 -5.97 -14.85 7.55
C ALA A 889 -4.91 -15.07 6.47
N ILE A 890 -5.06 -16.13 5.66
CA ILE A 890 -4.16 -16.41 4.54
C ILE A 890 -4.21 -15.30 3.49
N ARG A 891 -5.39 -14.87 3.04
CA ARG A 891 -5.51 -13.74 2.10
C ARG A 891 -4.87 -12.47 2.66
N THR A 892 -5.14 -12.16 3.92
CA THR A 892 -4.57 -10.97 4.57
C THR A 892 -3.04 -11.02 4.62
N LYS A 893 -2.44 -12.19 4.92
CA LYS A 893 -0.98 -12.37 4.95
C LYS A 893 -0.34 -12.34 3.56
N VAL A 894 -1.02 -12.85 2.54
CA VAL A 894 -0.56 -12.73 1.15
C VAL A 894 -0.64 -11.29 0.65
N SER A 895 -1.71 -10.56 0.97
CA SER A 895 -1.80 -9.12 0.70
C SER A 895 -0.67 -8.36 1.40
N TYR A 896 -0.39 -8.68 2.67
CA TYR A 896 0.74 -8.11 3.39
C TYR A 896 2.07 -8.35 2.66
N ALA A 897 2.33 -9.57 2.19
CA ALA A 897 3.54 -9.88 1.44
C ALA A 897 3.67 -8.98 0.18
N ARG A 898 2.58 -8.79 -0.56
CA ARG A 898 2.53 -7.89 -1.73
C ARG A 898 2.77 -6.43 -1.35
N GLU A 899 2.07 -5.94 -0.33
CA GLU A 899 2.19 -4.56 0.16
C GLU A 899 3.60 -4.22 0.65
N LYS A 900 4.30 -5.21 1.23
CA LYS A 900 5.70 -5.07 1.66
C LYS A 900 6.72 -5.27 0.54
N GLY A 901 6.29 -5.59 -0.67
CA GLY A 901 7.19 -5.88 -1.79
C GLY A 901 8.02 -7.14 -1.56
N LEU A 902 7.50 -8.12 -0.82
CA LEU A 902 8.14 -9.42 -0.66
C LEU A 902 8.09 -10.20 -1.98
N LEU A 903 9.05 -11.09 -2.18
CA LEU A 903 9.16 -11.91 -3.38
C LEU A 903 7.98 -12.88 -3.55
N GLY A 904 7.37 -13.29 -2.45
CA GLY A 904 6.24 -14.20 -2.43
C GLY A 904 5.93 -14.77 -1.05
N TYR A 905 5.31 -15.95 -1.03
CA TYR A 905 5.01 -16.71 0.17
C TYR A 905 5.43 -18.19 0.06
N LYS A 906 5.74 -18.81 1.21
CA LYS A 906 6.11 -20.23 1.35
C LYS A 906 5.23 -20.91 2.39
N VAL A 907 4.63 -22.03 2.03
CA VAL A 907 3.66 -22.75 2.86
C VAL A 907 4.32 -23.92 3.59
N TRP A 908 4.12 -24.00 4.91
CA TRP A 908 4.41 -25.17 5.75
C TRP A 908 3.11 -25.74 6.36
N GLN A 909 2.57 -26.84 5.86
CA GLN A 909 3.00 -27.57 4.66
C GLN A 909 1.80 -27.90 3.78
N VAL A 910 2.06 -28.23 2.53
CA VAL A 910 1.03 -28.36 1.49
C VAL A 910 0.00 -29.44 1.84
N SER A 911 0.45 -30.57 2.39
CA SER A 911 -0.39 -31.70 2.79
C SER A 911 -1.40 -31.39 3.90
N ASN A 912 -1.21 -30.29 4.63
CA ASN A 912 -2.10 -29.93 5.72
C ASN A 912 -3.35 -29.16 5.25
N ASP A 913 -3.39 -28.69 4.01
CA ASP A 913 -4.53 -27.97 3.43
C ASP A 913 -5.78 -28.86 3.35
N ASP A 914 -6.97 -28.26 3.37
CA ASP A 914 -8.26 -28.94 3.20
C ASP A 914 -8.77 -28.67 1.78
N ASN A 915 -8.62 -29.63 0.87
CA ASN A 915 -9.08 -29.51 -0.52
C ASN A 915 -8.53 -28.28 -1.27
N TRP A 916 -7.27 -27.92 -1.00
CA TRP A 916 -6.57 -26.80 -1.63
C TRP A 916 -7.16 -25.42 -1.34
N VAL A 917 -8.03 -25.30 -0.33
CA VAL A 917 -8.76 -24.06 -0.07
C VAL A 917 -7.83 -22.93 0.35
N LEU A 918 -6.81 -23.21 1.17
CA LEU A 918 -5.83 -22.20 1.58
C LEU A 918 -4.89 -21.86 0.43
N SER A 919 -4.46 -22.86 -0.34
CA SER A 919 -3.56 -22.69 -1.49
C SER A 919 -4.22 -21.86 -2.60
N LYS A 920 -5.50 -22.11 -2.91
CA LYS A 920 -6.27 -21.33 -3.88
C LYS A 920 -6.49 -19.90 -3.40
N ALA A 921 -6.85 -19.72 -2.14
CA ALA A 921 -7.02 -18.39 -1.56
C ALA A 921 -5.71 -17.56 -1.64
N ALA A 922 -4.56 -18.21 -1.39
CA ALA A 922 -3.26 -17.57 -1.51
C ALA A 922 -2.92 -17.22 -2.97
N GLN A 923 -3.19 -18.12 -3.93
CA GLN A 923 -2.92 -17.87 -5.35
C GLN A 923 -3.84 -16.78 -5.93
N GLU A 924 -5.12 -16.77 -5.58
CA GLU A 924 -6.08 -15.74 -5.99
C GLU A 924 -5.63 -14.34 -5.57
N GLU A 925 -5.12 -14.20 -4.34
CA GLU A 925 -4.62 -12.93 -3.80
C GLU A 925 -3.23 -12.56 -4.34
N GLY A 926 -2.43 -13.57 -4.69
CA GLY A 926 -1.09 -13.43 -5.28
C GLY A 926 -1.10 -12.99 -6.75
N LYS A 927 -2.21 -13.19 -7.46
CA LYS A 927 -2.41 -12.72 -8.85
C LYS A 927 -2.82 -11.24 -8.83
N ASP A 928 -2.11 -10.42 -9.61
CA ASP A 928 -2.41 -8.99 -9.74
C ASP A 928 -3.80 -8.80 -10.38
N GLN A 929 -4.84 -8.67 -9.55
CA GLN A 929 -6.10 -8.08 -10.02
C GLN A 929 -5.76 -6.64 -10.42
N GLY A 930 -5.67 -6.41 -11.74
CA GLY A 930 -5.26 -5.14 -12.38
C GLY A 930 -6.07 -3.90 -12.00
N ASN A 931 -6.98 -3.99 -11.04
CA ASN A 931 -7.67 -2.85 -10.45
C ASN A 931 -6.71 -1.88 -9.74
N ASN A 932 -5.62 -2.32 -9.13
CA ASN A 932 -4.74 -1.41 -8.39
C ASN A 932 -3.86 -0.54 -9.30
N LYS A 933 -3.37 -1.05 -10.44
CA LYS A 933 -2.57 -0.24 -11.38
C LYS A 933 -3.42 0.76 -12.16
N VAL A 934 -4.66 0.40 -12.49
CA VAL A 934 -5.63 1.34 -13.07
C VAL A 934 -5.99 2.41 -12.03
N LEU A 935 -6.17 2.05 -10.75
CA LEU A 935 -6.41 3.02 -9.69
C LEU A 935 -5.21 3.96 -9.48
N TRP A 936 -3.97 3.45 -9.45
CA TRP A 936 -2.76 4.26 -9.32
C TRP A 936 -2.51 5.14 -10.54
N ALA A 937 -2.76 4.64 -11.76
CA ALA A 937 -2.63 5.42 -12.99
C ALA A 937 -3.70 6.51 -13.06
N ILE A 938 -4.95 6.22 -12.67
CA ILE A 938 -6.02 7.21 -12.55
C ILE A 938 -5.67 8.22 -11.46
N LEU A 939 -5.20 7.79 -10.29
CA LEU A 939 -4.84 8.69 -9.18
C LEU A 939 -3.68 9.61 -9.56
N LEU A 940 -2.63 9.08 -10.19
CA LEU A 940 -1.47 9.85 -10.65
C LEU A 940 -1.82 10.78 -11.81
N ALA A 941 -2.66 10.34 -12.75
CA ALA A 941 -3.19 11.20 -13.81
C ALA A 941 -4.07 12.32 -13.24
N THR A 942 -4.89 12.02 -12.23
CA THR A 942 -5.76 13.01 -11.58
C THR A 942 -4.93 14.01 -10.77
N ILE A 943 -3.90 13.56 -10.06
CA ILE A 943 -2.94 14.43 -9.34
C ILE A 943 -2.16 15.30 -10.33
N ALA A 944 -1.72 14.76 -11.47
CA ALA A 944 -1.01 15.49 -12.51
C ALA A 944 -1.91 16.55 -13.19
N VAL A 945 -3.17 16.20 -13.48
CA VAL A 945 -4.16 17.11 -14.04
C VAL A 945 -4.51 18.23 -13.05
N VAL A 946 -4.66 17.91 -11.76
CA VAL A 946 -4.92 18.91 -10.70
C VAL A 946 -3.71 19.83 -10.49
N THR A 947 -2.48 19.32 -10.54
CA THR A 947 -1.27 20.16 -10.43
C THR A 947 -1.04 21.02 -11.67
N LEU A 948 -1.36 20.53 -12.87
CA LEU A 948 -1.30 21.33 -14.11
C LEU A 948 -2.40 22.41 -14.13
N LEU A 949 -3.62 22.11 -13.71
CA LEU A 949 -4.73 23.07 -13.64
C LEU A 949 -4.48 24.16 -12.58
N LEU A 950 -3.88 23.80 -11.44
CA LEU A 950 -3.49 24.76 -10.40
C LEU A 950 -2.29 25.64 -10.81
N GLY A 951 -1.38 25.13 -11.65
CA GLY A 951 -0.26 25.89 -12.19
C GLY A 951 -0.62 26.89 -13.29
N THR A 952 -1.78 26.75 -13.92
CA THR A 952 -2.29 27.70 -14.94
C THR A 952 -3.19 28.81 -14.37
N LEU A 953 -3.48 28.78 -13.07
CA LEU A 953 -4.32 29.77 -12.37
C LEU A 953 -3.54 30.66 -11.37
N THR A 954 -2.21 30.65 -11.45
CA THR A 954 -1.29 31.62 -10.84
C THR A 954 -0.47 32.30 -11.92
#